data_AF-A0A398D7X4-F1
#
_entry.id   AF-A0A398D7X4-F1
#
_cell.length_a   1.000
_cell.length_b   1.000
_cell.length_c   1.000
_cell.angle_alpha   90.00
_cell.angle_beta   90.00
_cell.angle_gamma   90.00
#
_symmetry.space_group_name_H-M   'P 1'
#
loop_
_entity.id
_entity.type
_entity.pdbx_description
1 polymer ?
#
loop_
_entity_poly.entity_id
_entity_poly.type
_entity_poly.pdbx_seq_one_letter_code
_entity_poly.pdbx_strand_id
1 'polypeptide(L)'
;GWKGLQGHNTTGHWTIELIGDRYWFVTPENNVLWVLGDQHCTPGPVWQDCPALGYAPTWLVNEAKYSSTDAWANKQLERSQDWGFNSTLIMENAPKIAGMSRFLLLDMNWLTGAYGVPRAATFFVDVFDARYAVACVNKVEKEVGPLADDPWTIGVYLGNEQEWNGDSNDPIGLPNVFIGLPSTTAGKQYWVNTFLKTRYPTVDNLNNVYGTQFHSWDDVLQCTSIADNSTYPQIHKDKVDFSKDIADAYYKPLAAAVRKVAPRLLVLSERFLPQDFTQYLDYNEQIWKAAGQYCDVFCANSYLDYVALEKTDHIISDMAKASGKPILITEHSYIANDTSLPTYDNSWLGGNRVATQSDRAHAYVDYLNGLLSMKVQGSSGQSVNPFLGIVWHKWYDDPALGTGSANGEHYNFGLLDGMDEAYTPLTDVMKTANSQVYNAITHSTPITVLPAPGPLAPVNGYTVGNGATFSWESVQGASSYTLLISPEKTFPDGQTIRIDSIQGTSYTFTSPLAQGHWWWTVRANEQGTGYGGYYAQASEFIIKNLAGQLDAGLSLEQLNRVSFEDTRNVGGSASSYAFLDTTVKNQGDSSVRCVFTEWAWSKTGSTGRNDASVLLDCTGAAAPWKGLALTVCPTNFCDTTGKFIPSGGHLTASPEDCYTNGEIVPSSKYLRLRVWDQNGKLFLDRPLDPQGTLPTGKWSTITIPFGMYGSQNVSAIALTLVTGQDKIACDQRLTINVDSIVPLTNQNIMILQVGKAMFTVNGASKTLDSPPVIKNGRTLVPIRAIIEALVGTVAWDATTKKATVTLGKKTIALWIGKSLASVNGVSMPIDATDASVVPEIINSRTMLPLRFVTENLGATVVWDQNTQT
;
A
#
# COMPACT_ATOMS: atom_id res chain seq x y z
N GLY A 1 -14.66 21.03 13.96
CA GLY A 1 -14.37 20.99 15.40
C GLY A 1 -15.60 20.50 16.16
N TRP A 2 -15.40 19.98 17.36
CA TRP A 2 -16.45 19.58 18.29
C TRP A 2 -17.09 20.81 18.95
N LYS A 3 -18.43 20.81 19.05
CA LYS A 3 -19.21 21.97 19.50
C LYS A 3 -19.44 22.02 21.02
N GLY A 4 -19.11 20.96 21.75
CA GLY A 4 -19.33 20.88 23.20
C GLY A 4 -18.41 21.76 24.05
N LEU A 5 -17.35 22.31 23.45
CA LEU A 5 -16.46 23.29 24.03
C LEU A 5 -16.09 24.34 22.97
N GLN A 6 -16.02 25.60 23.39
CA GLN A 6 -15.60 26.74 22.57
C GLN A 6 -14.22 27.21 23.02
N GLY A 7 -13.40 27.69 22.09
CA GLY A 7 -12.19 28.44 22.41
C GLY A 7 -12.47 29.94 22.60
N HIS A 8 -11.43 30.74 22.44
CA HIS A 8 -11.44 32.20 22.48
C HIS A 8 -10.88 32.80 21.17
N ASN A 9 -10.88 32.00 20.10
CA ASN A 9 -10.33 32.35 18.81
C ASN A 9 -11.17 33.43 18.11
N THR A 10 -10.54 34.58 17.90
CA THR A 10 -11.11 35.74 17.20
C THR A 10 -10.44 36.01 15.84
N THR A 11 -9.50 35.16 15.43
CA THR A 11 -8.69 35.37 14.21
C THR A 11 -9.41 34.98 12.92
N GLY A 12 -10.41 34.09 13.00
CA GLY A 12 -11.02 33.45 11.83
C GLY A 12 -10.08 32.50 11.09
N HIS A 13 -9.00 32.05 11.73
CA HIS A 13 -7.99 31.11 11.23
C HIS A 13 -7.83 29.96 12.26
N TRP A 14 -7.00 28.96 11.98
CA TRP A 14 -6.70 27.93 12.98
C TRP A 14 -5.78 28.49 14.06
N THR A 15 -6.10 28.24 15.33
CA THR A 15 -5.26 28.59 16.48
C THR A 15 -5.06 27.40 17.41
N ILE A 16 -4.25 27.58 18.45
CA ILE A 16 -4.02 26.59 19.50
C ILE A 16 -4.31 27.26 20.84
N GLU A 17 -5.08 26.59 21.71
CA GLU A 17 -5.40 27.08 23.05
C GLU A 17 -5.21 26.00 24.11
N LEU A 18 -4.69 26.40 25.28
CA LEU A 18 -4.75 25.61 26.50
C LEU A 18 -6.07 25.94 27.21
N ILE A 19 -7.01 25.00 27.22
CA ILE A 19 -8.32 25.17 27.85
C ILE A 19 -8.44 24.15 28.99
N GLY A 20 -8.48 24.65 30.22
CA GLY A 20 -8.30 23.80 31.41
C GLY A 20 -6.87 23.27 31.47
N ASP A 21 -6.72 21.94 31.46
CA ASP A 21 -5.44 21.24 31.47
C ASP A 21 -5.12 20.53 30.13
N ARG A 22 -5.81 20.91 29.04
CA ARG A 22 -5.73 20.29 27.71
C ARG A 22 -5.43 21.30 26.62
N TYR A 23 -4.54 20.96 25.70
CA TYR A 23 -4.37 21.72 24.47
C TYR A 23 -5.39 21.29 23.41
N TRP A 24 -5.87 22.27 22.65
CA TRP A 24 -6.81 22.09 21.56
C TRP A 24 -6.34 22.87 20.34
N PHE A 25 -6.54 22.31 19.14
CA PHE A 25 -6.69 23.14 17.97
C PHE A 25 -8.05 23.84 18.08
N VAL A 26 -8.13 25.11 17.72
CA VAL A 26 -9.40 25.84 17.67
C VAL A 26 -9.67 26.25 16.23
N THR A 27 -10.84 25.88 15.72
CA THR A 27 -11.21 26.14 14.32
C THR A 27 -11.43 27.64 14.07
N PRO A 28 -11.43 28.09 12.80
CA PRO A 28 -11.90 29.42 12.40
C PRO A 28 -13.29 29.83 12.94
N GLU A 29 -14.12 28.84 13.30
CA GLU A 29 -15.48 28.99 13.85
C GLU A 29 -15.52 28.91 15.39
N ASN A 30 -14.36 28.99 16.05
CA ASN A 30 -14.18 28.91 17.50
C ASN A 30 -14.55 27.56 18.19
N ASN A 31 -14.77 26.50 17.41
CA ASN A 31 -14.98 25.15 17.95
C ASN A 31 -13.62 24.49 18.27
N VAL A 32 -13.53 23.68 19.32
CA VAL A 32 -12.28 22.93 19.59
C VAL A 32 -12.12 21.71 18.69
N LEU A 33 -10.91 21.21 18.51
CA LEU A 33 -10.58 19.97 17.82
C LEU A 33 -9.42 19.29 18.56
N TRP A 34 -9.60 18.01 18.90
CA TRP A 34 -8.52 17.10 19.24
C TRP A 34 -8.38 16.14 18.06
N VAL A 35 -7.17 16.04 17.51
CA VAL A 35 -6.93 15.38 16.23
C VAL A 35 -7.03 13.86 16.39
N LEU A 36 -7.91 13.29 15.58
CA LEU A 36 -7.98 11.85 15.30
C LEU A 36 -7.76 11.75 13.79
N GLY A 37 -6.53 11.49 13.39
CA GLY A 37 -6.10 11.58 12.01
C GLY A 37 -5.75 10.26 11.36
N ASP A 38 -5.73 10.26 10.04
CA ASP A 38 -5.15 9.23 9.18
C ASP A 38 -4.07 9.83 8.25
N GLN A 39 -3.32 8.98 7.54
CA GLN A 39 -2.33 9.42 6.55
C GLN A 39 -2.09 8.42 5.43
N HIS A 40 -1.42 8.88 4.36
CA HIS A 40 -1.33 8.19 3.07
C HIS A 40 -2.73 7.82 2.53
N CYS A 41 -3.75 8.62 2.82
CA CYS A 41 -5.05 8.54 2.17
C CYS A 41 -4.92 9.03 0.72
N THR A 42 -4.37 8.16 -0.13
CA THR A 42 -4.26 8.29 -1.59
C THR A 42 -4.80 7.02 -2.22
N PRO A 43 -5.14 6.97 -3.53
CA PRO A 43 -5.62 5.74 -4.19
C PRO A 43 -4.65 4.55 -4.20
N GLY A 44 -3.48 4.66 -3.56
CA GLY A 44 -2.42 3.66 -3.50
C GLY A 44 -1.14 4.15 -4.18
N PRO A 45 0.01 3.47 -3.93
CA PRO A 45 1.26 3.74 -4.64
C PRO A 45 1.09 3.57 -6.15
N VAL A 46 1.80 4.37 -6.96
CA VAL A 46 1.81 4.16 -8.42
C VAL A 46 2.83 3.08 -8.80
N TRP A 47 2.85 2.64 -10.06
CA TRP A 47 3.76 1.58 -10.53
C TRP A 47 5.21 1.84 -10.12
N GLN A 48 5.65 3.10 -10.21
CA GLN A 48 7.01 3.56 -9.93
C GLN A 48 7.44 3.26 -8.50
N ASP A 49 6.49 3.23 -7.56
CA ASP A 49 6.71 2.96 -6.15
C ASP A 49 6.60 1.47 -5.82
N CYS A 50 6.25 0.63 -6.80
CA CYS A 50 6.17 -0.83 -6.70
C CYS A 50 7.07 -1.54 -7.74
N PRO A 51 8.35 -1.11 -7.95
CA PRO A 51 9.18 -1.63 -9.05
C PRO A 51 9.50 -3.12 -8.89
N ALA A 52 9.45 -3.60 -7.65
CA ALA A 52 9.53 -4.98 -7.21
C ALA A 52 8.47 -5.90 -7.87
N LEU A 53 7.20 -5.50 -7.75
CA LEU A 53 6.06 -6.19 -8.34
C LEU A 53 6.03 -6.04 -9.85
N GLY A 54 6.41 -4.86 -10.35
CA GLY A 54 6.04 -4.45 -11.70
C GLY A 54 4.52 -4.43 -11.85
N TYR A 55 3.82 -3.84 -10.89
CA TYR A 55 2.46 -3.27 -10.96
C TYR A 55 2.08 -2.65 -9.61
N ALA A 56 1.03 -1.82 -9.59
CA ALA A 56 0.50 -1.20 -8.38
C ALA A 56 -0.84 -1.87 -7.98
N PRO A 57 -0.87 -2.79 -7.00
CA PRO A 57 -2.07 -3.55 -6.65
C PRO A 57 -3.23 -2.64 -6.22
N THR A 58 -3.01 -1.84 -5.18
CA THR A 58 -4.02 -0.96 -4.58
C THR A 58 -4.57 0.08 -5.57
N TRP A 59 -3.68 0.68 -6.37
CA TRP A 59 -4.09 1.61 -7.44
C TRP A 59 -5.03 0.94 -8.45
N LEU A 60 -4.66 -0.24 -8.96
CA LEU A 60 -5.47 -0.96 -9.95
C LEU A 60 -6.80 -1.44 -9.38
N VAL A 61 -6.88 -1.73 -8.08
CA VAL A 61 -8.15 -2.05 -7.40
C VAL A 61 -9.03 -0.80 -7.32
N ASN A 62 -8.46 0.33 -6.93
CA ASN A 62 -9.21 1.58 -6.82
C ASN A 62 -9.65 2.11 -8.20
N GLU A 63 -8.83 1.95 -9.24
CA GLU A 63 -9.21 2.21 -10.65
C GLU A 63 -10.38 1.33 -11.12
N ALA A 64 -10.45 0.07 -10.66
CA ALA A 64 -11.54 -0.85 -10.99
C ALA A 64 -12.82 -0.63 -10.15
N LYS A 65 -12.68 -0.19 -8.88
CA LYS A 65 -13.80 0.04 -7.96
C LYS A 65 -14.49 1.39 -8.14
N TYR A 66 -13.76 2.43 -8.52
CA TYR A 66 -14.25 3.82 -8.46
C TYR A 66 -14.19 4.48 -9.85
N SER A 67 -15.26 5.18 -10.22
CA SER A 67 -15.38 5.87 -11.52
C SER A 67 -14.39 7.02 -11.72
N SER A 68 -13.82 7.55 -10.63
CA SER A 68 -12.79 8.59 -10.65
C SER A 68 -12.05 8.65 -9.30
N THR A 69 -10.93 9.37 -9.27
CA THR A 69 -10.23 9.72 -8.02
C THR A 69 -11.14 10.48 -7.05
N ASP A 70 -12.05 11.33 -7.54
CA ASP A 70 -12.99 12.06 -6.67
C ASP A 70 -14.06 11.12 -6.08
N ALA A 71 -14.51 10.11 -6.82
CA ALA A 71 -15.43 9.10 -6.31
C ALA A 71 -14.77 8.23 -5.22
N TRP A 72 -13.52 7.81 -5.46
CA TRP A 72 -12.68 7.15 -4.44
C TRP A 72 -12.53 8.03 -3.20
N ALA A 73 -12.21 9.31 -3.40
CA ALA A 73 -11.96 10.28 -2.33
C ALA A 73 -13.21 10.49 -1.47
N ASN A 74 -14.37 10.70 -2.09
CA ASN A 74 -15.65 10.83 -1.39
C ASN A 74 -15.99 9.58 -0.56
N LYS A 75 -15.66 8.37 -1.05
CA LYS A 75 -15.86 7.15 -0.26
C LYS A 75 -14.90 7.05 0.93
N GLN A 76 -13.66 7.53 0.79
CA GLN A 76 -12.73 7.57 1.92
C GLN A 76 -13.16 8.62 2.95
N LEU A 77 -13.68 9.78 2.52
CA LEU A 77 -14.28 10.79 3.40
C LEU A 77 -15.43 10.20 4.23
N GLU A 78 -16.33 9.44 3.60
CA GLU A 78 -17.43 8.73 4.27
C GLU A 78 -16.88 7.76 5.34
N ARG A 79 -15.86 6.95 5.00
CA ARG A 79 -15.20 6.01 5.95
C ARG A 79 -14.53 6.73 7.12
N SER A 80 -13.71 7.76 6.85
CA SER A 80 -13.05 8.54 7.92
C SER A 80 -14.08 9.16 8.87
N GLN A 81 -15.17 9.73 8.33
CA GLN A 81 -16.25 10.30 9.15
C GLN A 81 -17.01 9.22 9.95
N ASP A 82 -17.32 8.07 9.36
CA ASP A 82 -18.00 6.96 10.05
C ASP A 82 -17.14 6.34 11.16
N TRP A 83 -15.83 6.24 10.95
CA TRP A 83 -14.86 5.75 11.94
C TRP A 83 -14.40 6.82 12.95
N GLY A 84 -14.90 8.05 12.84
CA GLY A 84 -14.63 9.15 13.78
C GLY A 84 -13.28 9.87 13.58
N PHE A 85 -12.57 9.61 12.48
CA PHE A 85 -11.44 10.42 12.06
C PHE A 85 -11.92 11.81 11.63
N ASN A 86 -11.14 12.82 11.98
CA ASN A 86 -11.46 14.24 11.82
C ASN A 86 -10.37 15.06 11.11
N SER A 87 -9.23 14.42 10.79
CA SER A 87 -8.21 15.01 9.93
C SER A 87 -7.49 13.98 9.05
N THR A 88 -6.83 14.42 7.98
CA THR A 88 -5.90 13.57 7.20
C THR A 88 -4.59 14.31 6.87
N LEU A 89 -3.51 13.57 6.68
CA LEU A 89 -2.26 14.09 6.11
C LEU A 89 -2.32 14.12 4.59
N ILE A 90 -2.23 15.31 3.99
CA ILE A 90 -1.86 15.44 2.57
C ILE A 90 -0.38 15.14 2.42
N MET A 91 -0.10 14.02 1.79
CA MET A 91 1.13 13.77 1.02
C MET A 91 0.87 14.03 -0.47
N GLU A 92 1.92 13.93 -1.29
CA GLU A 92 1.84 14.24 -2.72
C GLU A 92 0.69 13.46 -3.42
N ASN A 93 -0.02 14.15 -4.31
CA ASN A 93 -1.16 13.63 -5.09
C ASN A 93 -2.42 13.19 -4.31
N ALA A 94 -2.50 13.40 -2.99
CA ALA A 94 -3.75 13.20 -2.25
C ALA A 94 -4.85 14.21 -2.69
N PRO A 95 -6.08 13.76 -3.00
CA PRO A 95 -7.16 14.65 -3.42
C PRO A 95 -7.64 15.57 -2.27
N LYS A 96 -7.86 16.84 -2.58
CA LYS A 96 -8.20 17.89 -1.61
C LYS A 96 -9.71 18.00 -1.40
N ILE A 97 -10.28 17.13 -0.55
CA ILE A 97 -11.72 17.08 -0.30
C ILE A 97 -12.16 18.10 0.77
N ALA A 98 -13.26 18.82 0.53
CA ALA A 98 -13.94 19.57 1.57
C ALA A 98 -14.61 18.61 2.58
N GLY A 99 -14.75 19.03 3.84
CA GLY A 99 -15.36 18.19 4.89
C GLY A 99 -14.36 17.42 5.77
N MET A 100 -13.07 17.43 5.42
CA MET A 100 -11.98 16.87 6.23
C MET A 100 -10.91 17.92 6.48
N SER A 101 -10.53 18.11 7.76
CA SER A 101 -9.41 18.98 8.11
C SER A 101 -8.08 18.30 7.77
N ARG A 102 -7.00 19.06 7.56
CA ARG A 102 -5.78 18.44 7.01
C ARG A 102 -4.50 19.21 7.29
N PHE A 103 -3.40 18.47 7.15
CA PHE A 103 -2.04 18.99 7.25
C PHE A 103 -1.28 18.76 5.95
N LEU A 104 -0.28 19.59 5.65
CA LEU A 104 0.65 19.40 4.55
C LEU A 104 2.03 19.01 5.09
N LEU A 105 2.69 18.01 4.50
CA LEU A 105 4.11 17.74 4.73
C LEU A 105 5.00 18.44 3.70
N LEU A 106 6.00 19.20 4.14
CA LEU A 106 7.12 19.61 3.30
C LEU A 106 8.24 18.56 3.38
N ASP A 107 8.32 17.66 2.41
CA ASP A 107 9.45 16.73 2.34
C ASP A 107 10.75 17.47 1.94
N MET A 108 11.72 17.42 2.85
CA MET A 108 13.01 18.11 2.77
C MET A 108 14.11 17.24 2.14
N ASN A 109 13.90 15.93 2.01
CA ASN A 109 14.91 14.98 1.55
C ASN A 109 15.23 15.14 0.05
N TRP A 110 14.30 15.72 -0.72
CA TRP A 110 14.43 15.97 -2.16
C TRP A 110 15.16 17.28 -2.51
N LEU A 111 15.50 18.14 -1.55
CA LEU A 111 16.13 19.44 -1.85
C LEU A 111 17.46 19.31 -2.62
N THR A 112 18.18 18.21 -2.43
CA THR A 112 19.40 17.90 -3.19
C THR A 112 19.13 17.67 -4.68
N GLY A 113 18.10 16.90 -5.02
CA GLY A 113 17.73 16.64 -6.41
C GLY A 113 17.02 17.83 -7.08
N ALA A 114 16.12 18.50 -6.35
CA ALA A 114 15.29 19.57 -6.89
C ALA A 114 15.97 20.95 -6.94
N TYR A 115 16.86 21.25 -5.99
CA TYR A 115 17.49 22.57 -5.83
C TYR A 115 19.01 22.52 -5.66
N GLY A 116 19.62 21.33 -5.71
CA GLY A 116 21.07 21.17 -5.61
C GLY A 116 21.65 21.43 -4.22
N VAL A 117 20.86 21.43 -3.15
CA VAL A 117 21.35 21.64 -1.78
C VAL A 117 22.18 20.41 -1.34
N PRO A 118 23.45 20.56 -0.92
CA PRO A 118 24.27 19.43 -0.49
C PRO A 118 23.67 18.69 0.70
N ARG A 119 23.97 17.39 0.81
CA ARG A 119 23.66 16.59 2.01
C ARG A 119 24.78 16.69 3.04
N ALA A 120 24.39 16.72 4.31
CA ALA A 120 25.27 16.58 5.46
C ALA A 120 25.21 15.15 6.04
N ALA A 121 24.03 14.53 6.04
CA ALA A 121 23.77 13.11 6.32
C ALA A 121 22.80 12.54 5.26
N THR A 122 22.48 11.25 5.31
CA THR A 122 21.60 10.59 4.34
C THR A 122 20.24 11.29 4.21
N PHE A 123 19.63 11.70 5.31
CA PHE A 123 18.38 12.46 5.38
C PHE A 123 18.54 13.79 6.13
N PHE A 124 19.69 14.47 5.94
CA PHE A 124 19.92 15.84 6.43
C PHE A 124 20.72 16.67 5.42
N VAL A 125 20.35 17.94 5.22
CA VAL A 125 20.99 18.86 4.26
C VAL A 125 21.97 19.84 4.92
N ASP A 126 22.95 20.35 4.17
CA ASP A 126 23.82 21.45 4.63
C ASP A 126 23.00 22.75 4.68
N VAL A 127 22.40 23.02 5.85
CA VAL A 127 21.53 24.18 6.12
C VAL A 127 22.26 25.53 6.04
N PHE A 128 23.59 25.54 6.06
CA PHE A 128 24.39 26.76 5.88
C PHE A 128 24.70 27.06 4.41
N ASP A 129 24.41 26.14 3.49
CA ASP A 129 24.53 26.42 2.05
C ASP A 129 23.48 27.46 1.63
N ALA A 130 23.93 28.51 0.92
CA ALA A 130 23.05 29.61 0.50
C ALA A 130 21.87 29.15 -0.37
N ARG A 131 21.96 27.98 -1.03
CA ARG A 131 20.85 27.37 -1.77
C ARG A 131 19.72 26.90 -0.85
N TYR A 132 19.99 26.52 0.39
CA TYR A 132 18.98 26.02 1.32
C TYR A 132 17.88 27.06 1.58
N ALA A 133 18.25 28.31 1.92
CA ALA A 133 17.29 29.38 2.16
C ALA A 133 16.45 29.72 0.90
N VAL A 134 17.04 29.65 -0.29
CA VAL A 134 16.34 29.85 -1.57
C VAL A 134 15.37 28.68 -1.85
N ALA A 135 15.81 27.45 -1.61
CA ALA A 135 15.00 26.25 -1.76
C ALA A 135 13.80 26.24 -0.82
N CYS A 136 13.97 26.70 0.43
CA CYS A 136 12.88 26.87 1.40
C CYS A 136 11.77 27.79 0.85
N VAL A 137 12.12 28.99 0.36
CA VAL A 137 11.15 29.94 -0.21
C VAL A 137 10.45 29.33 -1.43
N ASN A 138 11.22 28.78 -2.37
CA ASN A 138 10.66 28.20 -3.61
C ASN A 138 9.72 27.01 -3.34
N LYS A 139 10.10 26.10 -2.42
CA LYS A 139 9.26 24.94 -2.05
C LYS A 139 7.97 25.40 -1.37
N VAL A 140 8.05 26.35 -0.43
CA VAL A 140 6.87 26.90 0.26
C VAL A 140 5.94 27.64 -0.70
N GLU A 141 6.47 28.51 -1.57
CA GLU A 141 5.65 29.23 -2.56
C GLU A 141 4.94 28.26 -3.53
N LYS A 142 5.59 27.15 -3.91
CA LYS A 142 5.03 26.11 -4.79
C LYS A 142 3.97 25.23 -4.10
N GLU A 143 4.25 24.73 -2.89
CA GLU A 143 3.47 23.65 -2.26
C GLU A 143 2.48 24.18 -1.21
N VAL A 144 2.85 25.22 -0.44
CA VAL A 144 2.01 25.84 0.60
C VAL A 144 1.17 26.98 0.01
N GLY A 145 1.71 27.75 -0.93
CA GLY A 145 1.00 28.88 -1.56
C GLY A 145 -0.42 28.55 -2.03
N PRO A 146 -0.66 27.42 -2.75
CA PRO A 146 -2.00 26.99 -3.16
C PRO A 146 -2.97 26.58 -2.03
N LEU A 147 -2.54 26.59 -0.76
CA LEU A 147 -3.33 26.28 0.43
C LEU A 147 -3.45 27.46 1.42
N ALA A 148 -2.85 28.62 1.11
CA ALA A 148 -2.71 29.74 2.06
C ALA A 148 -4.04 30.26 2.63
N ASP A 149 -5.13 30.16 1.87
CA ASP A 149 -6.50 30.56 2.24
C ASP A 149 -7.48 29.39 2.40
N ASP A 150 -7.01 28.13 2.34
CA ASP A 150 -7.86 26.96 2.48
C ASP A 150 -8.32 26.78 3.94
N PRO A 151 -9.63 26.92 4.26
CA PRO A 151 -10.11 26.83 5.63
C PRO A 151 -9.97 25.41 6.23
N TRP A 152 -9.74 24.38 5.41
CA TRP A 152 -9.56 23.00 5.87
C TRP A 152 -8.12 22.68 6.27
N THR A 153 -7.13 23.45 5.79
CA THR A 153 -5.73 23.22 6.13
C THR A 153 -5.41 23.84 7.49
N ILE A 154 -5.01 23.00 8.45
CA ILE A 154 -4.65 23.40 9.82
C ILE A 154 -3.24 24.02 9.82
N GLY A 155 -2.30 23.39 9.13
CA GLY A 155 -0.90 23.80 9.13
C GLY A 155 0.02 22.92 8.29
N VAL A 156 1.32 23.22 8.39
CA VAL A 156 2.39 22.64 7.56
C VAL A 156 3.51 22.07 8.44
N TYR A 157 3.86 20.80 8.26
CA TYR A 157 5.04 20.19 8.87
C TYR A 157 6.31 20.62 8.16
N LEU A 158 7.31 21.03 8.93
CA LEU A 158 8.61 21.47 8.43
C LEU A 158 9.62 20.31 8.30
N GLY A 159 9.20 19.17 7.75
CA GLY A 159 10.04 17.99 7.53
C GLY A 159 9.46 16.68 8.09
N ASN A 160 10.14 15.57 7.81
CA ASN A 160 9.84 14.24 8.33
C ASN A 160 11.17 13.57 8.65
N GLU A 161 11.36 13.13 9.89
CA GLU A 161 12.39 12.17 10.32
C GLU A 161 13.79 12.54 9.81
N GLN A 162 14.21 13.78 10.03
CA GLN A 162 15.54 14.20 9.63
C GLN A 162 16.58 13.57 10.57
N GLU A 163 17.75 13.25 10.03
CA GLU A 163 18.85 12.60 10.76
C GLU A 163 19.59 13.57 11.69
N TRP A 164 18.90 14.07 12.72
CA TRP A 164 19.43 14.99 13.74
C TRP A 164 20.58 14.39 14.58
N ASN A 165 20.78 13.08 14.55
CA ASN A 165 21.92 12.42 15.18
C ASN A 165 22.96 11.88 14.18
N GLY A 166 22.83 12.21 12.89
CA GLY A 166 23.62 11.62 11.79
C GLY A 166 22.98 10.36 11.21
N ASP A 167 23.67 9.72 10.27
CA ASP A 167 23.18 8.52 9.57
C ASP A 167 22.65 7.47 10.57
N SER A 168 21.44 6.96 10.37
CA SER A 168 20.75 6.08 11.35
C SER A 168 21.53 4.82 11.78
N ASN A 169 22.52 4.42 10.97
CA ASN A 169 23.37 3.25 11.21
C ASN A 169 24.59 3.53 12.10
N ASP A 170 24.99 4.80 12.24
CA ASP A 170 26.17 5.25 12.99
C ASP A 170 25.93 6.68 13.54
N PRO A 171 24.97 6.84 14.48
CA PRO A 171 24.61 8.17 14.99
C PRO A 171 25.75 8.73 15.85
N ILE A 172 26.30 9.87 15.43
CA ILE A 172 27.40 10.58 16.10
C ILE A 172 27.01 11.96 16.66
N GLY A 173 25.75 12.38 16.48
CA GLY A 173 25.26 13.72 16.80
C GLY A 173 25.63 14.75 15.72
N LEU A 174 24.66 15.57 15.29
CA LEU A 174 24.82 16.49 14.15
C LEU A 174 26.04 17.44 14.21
N PRO A 175 26.46 17.98 15.37
CA PRO A 175 27.70 18.77 15.45
C PRO A 175 28.93 18.00 14.93
N ASN A 176 29.04 16.70 15.23
CA ASN A 176 30.16 15.88 14.77
C ASN A 176 30.07 15.58 13.26
N VAL A 177 28.85 15.40 12.72
CA VAL A 177 28.62 15.29 11.27
C VAL A 177 29.14 16.53 10.54
N PHE A 178 28.74 17.72 10.98
CA PHE A 178 29.17 18.99 10.39
C PHE A 178 30.68 19.26 10.56
N ILE A 179 31.30 18.78 11.65
CA ILE A 179 32.75 18.78 11.82
C ILE A 179 33.43 17.83 10.83
N GLY A 180 32.81 16.71 10.46
CA GLY A 180 33.36 15.73 9.52
C GLY A 180 33.25 16.12 8.04
N LEU A 181 32.45 17.13 7.69
CA LEU A 181 32.26 17.53 6.31
C LEU A 181 33.55 18.07 5.66
N PRO A 182 33.73 17.90 4.33
CA PRO A 182 34.86 18.45 3.59
C PRO A 182 35.06 19.95 3.83
N SER A 183 36.33 20.39 3.86
CA SER A 183 36.74 21.78 4.09
C SER A 183 36.11 22.82 3.15
N THR A 184 35.55 22.40 2.02
CA THR A 184 34.86 23.25 1.03
C THR A 184 33.34 23.40 1.24
N THR A 185 32.74 22.64 2.16
CA THR A 185 31.28 22.70 2.44
C THR A 185 30.90 23.95 3.24
N ALA A 186 29.66 24.42 3.09
CA ALA A 186 29.21 25.63 3.76
C ALA A 186 29.12 25.42 5.28
N GLY A 187 28.66 24.26 5.72
CA GLY A 187 28.59 23.90 7.14
C GLY A 187 29.95 23.83 7.83
N LYS A 188 30.95 23.19 7.21
CA LYS A 188 32.33 23.16 7.74
C LYS A 188 32.94 24.56 7.79
N GLN A 189 32.71 25.36 6.75
CA GLN A 189 33.15 26.74 6.66
C GLN A 189 32.49 27.63 7.73
N TYR A 190 31.19 27.49 7.97
CA TYR A 190 30.48 28.20 9.04
C TYR A 190 31.05 27.86 10.42
N TRP A 191 31.24 26.57 10.70
CA TRP A 191 31.79 26.11 11.98
C TRP A 191 33.16 26.72 12.28
N VAL A 192 34.10 26.70 11.35
CA VAL A 192 35.43 27.29 11.60
C VAL A 192 35.40 28.82 11.51
N ASN A 193 34.89 29.38 10.42
CA ASN A 193 35.08 30.79 10.09
C ASN A 193 34.08 31.74 10.75
N THR A 194 32.93 31.23 11.21
CA THR A 194 31.94 32.00 11.96
C THR A 194 31.91 31.54 13.41
N PHE A 195 31.57 30.28 13.68
CA PHE A 195 31.30 29.82 15.04
C PHE A 195 32.56 29.82 15.94
N LEU A 196 33.67 29.23 15.49
CA LEU A 196 34.91 29.15 16.29
C LEU A 196 35.70 30.46 16.31
N LYS A 197 35.93 31.11 15.16
CA LYS A 197 36.72 32.36 15.09
C LYS A 197 36.08 33.53 15.85
N THR A 198 34.76 33.54 16.07
CA THR A 198 34.10 34.52 16.93
C THR A 198 34.35 34.26 18.43
N ARG A 199 34.53 33.00 18.84
CA ARG A 199 34.81 32.59 20.22
C ARG A 199 36.30 32.64 20.57
N TYR A 200 37.16 32.29 19.61
CA TYR A 200 38.61 32.14 19.80
C TYR A 200 39.36 32.98 18.76
N PRO A 201 40.04 34.08 19.17
CA PRO A 201 40.77 34.93 18.24
C PRO A 201 41.93 34.25 17.50
N THR A 202 42.59 33.26 18.13
CA THR A 202 43.67 32.48 17.52
C THR A 202 43.46 30.98 17.69
N VAL A 203 44.15 30.19 16.85
CA VAL A 203 44.16 28.72 16.97
C VAL A 203 44.80 28.26 18.29
N ASP A 204 45.74 29.04 18.86
CA ASP A 204 46.30 28.76 20.19
C ASP A 204 45.25 28.94 21.29
N ASN A 205 44.32 29.91 21.17
CA ASN A 205 43.21 30.02 22.12
C ASN A 205 42.34 28.76 22.09
N LEU A 206 42.02 28.25 20.88
CA LEU A 206 41.27 27.01 20.69
C LEU A 206 42.01 25.80 21.27
N ASN A 207 43.28 25.63 20.94
CA ASN A 207 44.13 24.53 21.43
C ASN A 207 44.18 24.47 22.95
N ASN A 208 44.29 25.61 23.63
CA ASN A 208 44.32 25.68 25.09
C ASN A 208 42.99 25.26 25.76
N VAL A 209 41.84 25.45 25.11
CA VAL A 209 40.52 25.09 25.67
C VAL A 209 39.99 23.73 25.22
N TYR A 210 40.47 23.20 24.09
CA TYR A 210 40.09 21.88 23.54
C TYR A 210 41.13 20.79 23.81
N GLY A 211 42.37 21.14 24.17
CA GLY A 211 43.48 20.20 24.32
C GLY A 211 44.06 19.70 23.00
N THR A 212 43.88 20.47 21.92
CA THR A 212 44.33 20.13 20.55
C THR A 212 45.69 20.75 20.22
N GLN A 213 46.23 20.43 19.04
CA GLN A 213 47.55 20.89 18.57
C GLN A 213 47.52 21.39 17.11
N PHE A 214 46.45 22.08 16.71
CA PHE A 214 46.34 22.64 15.37
C PHE A 214 47.33 23.81 15.19
N HIS A 215 48.07 23.85 14.09
CA HIS A 215 49.04 24.92 13.80
C HIS A 215 48.41 26.11 13.06
N SER A 216 47.26 25.91 12.43
CA SER A 216 46.55 26.95 11.69
C SER A 216 45.03 26.75 11.72
N TRP A 217 44.28 27.78 11.32
CA TRP A 217 42.84 27.64 11.08
C TRP A 217 42.51 26.74 9.88
N ASP A 218 43.44 26.56 8.95
CA ASP A 218 43.28 25.64 7.83
C ASP A 218 43.38 24.18 8.31
N ASP A 219 44.21 23.89 9.33
CA ASP A 219 44.26 22.57 9.97
C ASP A 219 42.91 22.21 10.61
N VAL A 220 42.24 23.19 11.24
CA VAL A 220 40.88 23.03 11.79
C VAL A 220 39.84 22.83 10.67
N LEU A 221 40.01 23.50 9.52
CA LEU A 221 39.18 23.25 8.34
C LEU A 221 39.38 21.85 7.74
N GLN A 222 40.60 21.29 7.80
CA GLN A 222 40.87 19.93 7.28
C GLN A 222 40.59 18.80 8.29
N CYS A 223 40.31 19.08 9.57
CA CYS A 223 40.03 18.02 10.53
C CYS A 223 38.70 17.31 10.20
N THR A 224 38.67 15.97 10.29
CA THR A 224 37.48 15.16 10.01
C THR A 224 36.73 14.74 11.27
N SER A 225 37.30 14.97 12.44
CA SER A 225 36.65 14.81 13.74
C SER A 225 37.45 15.55 14.82
N ILE A 226 36.80 15.87 15.94
CA ILE A 226 37.49 16.19 17.19
C ILE A 226 36.69 15.53 18.32
N ALA A 227 37.31 14.62 19.07
CA ALA A 227 36.65 13.85 20.11
C ALA A 227 36.40 14.70 21.38
N ASP A 228 35.30 14.43 22.08
CA ASP A 228 35.03 15.07 23.38
C ASP A 228 36.06 14.63 24.42
N ASN A 229 36.46 15.56 25.29
CA ASN A 229 37.51 15.34 26.27
C ASN A 229 37.10 15.93 27.63
N SER A 230 36.97 15.09 28.64
CA SER A 230 36.57 15.48 30.00
C SER A 230 37.57 16.41 30.71
N THR A 231 38.83 16.43 30.27
CA THR A 231 39.85 17.39 30.75
C THR A 231 39.66 18.77 30.12
N TYR A 232 39.06 18.82 28.93
CA TYR A 232 38.87 20.02 28.12
C TYR A 232 37.38 20.20 27.75
N PRO A 233 36.47 20.33 28.74
CA PRO A 233 35.03 20.23 28.55
C PRO A 233 34.42 21.34 27.68
N GLN A 234 35.20 22.34 27.29
CA GLN A 234 34.72 23.41 26.41
C GLN A 234 34.39 22.91 25.01
N ILE A 235 35.09 21.88 24.49
CA ILE A 235 34.76 21.30 23.18
C ILE A 235 33.33 20.78 23.11
N HIS A 236 32.89 20.08 24.15
CA HIS A 236 31.57 19.48 24.22
C HIS A 236 30.50 20.57 24.35
N LYS A 237 30.72 21.57 25.21
CA LYS A 237 29.84 22.76 25.31
C LYS A 237 29.72 23.51 23.98
N ASP A 238 30.82 23.67 23.25
CA ASP A 238 30.83 24.34 21.96
C ASP A 238 30.11 23.49 20.88
N LYS A 239 30.07 22.15 21.01
CA LYS A 239 29.20 21.30 20.17
C LYS A 239 27.72 21.44 20.54
N VAL A 240 27.37 21.55 21.82
CA VAL A 240 26.00 21.87 22.26
C VAL A 240 25.56 23.21 21.66
N ASP A 241 26.36 24.27 21.84
CA ASP A 241 26.11 25.58 21.23
C ASP A 241 25.96 25.47 19.70
N PHE A 242 26.81 24.70 19.02
CA PHE A 242 26.75 24.54 17.57
C PHE A 242 25.51 23.75 17.10
N SER A 243 25.00 22.80 17.88
CA SER A 243 23.72 22.13 17.58
C SER A 243 22.57 23.13 17.52
N LYS A 244 22.60 24.18 18.35
CA LYS A 244 21.63 25.28 18.31
C LYS A 244 21.74 26.09 17.02
N ASP A 245 22.94 26.43 16.58
CA ASP A 245 23.17 27.16 15.33
C ASP A 245 22.69 26.36 14.10
N ILE A 246 22.91 25.03 14.09
CA ILE A 246 22.39 24.14 13.03
C ILE A 246 20.85 24.11 13.04
N ALA A 247 20.22 23.95 14.21
CA ALA A 247 18.77 23.90 14.32
C ALA A 247 18.10 25.26 14.00
N ASP A 248 18.71 26.38 14.40
CA ASP A 248 18.30 27.73 13.99
C ASP A 248 18.40 27.90 12.47
N ALA A 249 19.49 27.43 11.85
CA ALA A 249 19.69 27.50 10.40
C ALA A 249 18.66 26.67 9.61
N TYR A 250 18.21 25.52 10.15
CA TYR A 250 17.12 24.72 9.60
C TYR A 250 15.75 25.44 9.72
N TYR A 251 15.30 25.69 10.95
CA TYR A 251 13.92 26.08 11.20
C TYR A 251 13.60 27.53 10.80
N LYS A 252 14.54 28.46 10.96
CA LYS A 252 14.31 29.90 10.74
C LYS A 252 13.89 30.25 9.31
N PRO A 253 14.59 29.84 8.22
CA PRO A 253 14.18 30.18 6.85
C PRO A 253 12.84 29.52 6.46
N LEU A 254 12.61 28.28 6.88
CA LEU A 254 11.36 27.55 6.63
C LEU A 254 10.16 28.24 7.29
N ALA A 255 10.20 28.46 8.60
CA ALA A 255 9.10 29.09 9.33
C ALA A 255 8.85 30.53 8.86
N ALA A 256 9.91 31.28 8.49
CA ALA A 256 9.77 32.61 7.90
C ALA A 256 9.12 32.57 6.51
N ALA A 257 9.45 31.59 5.66
CA ALA A 257 8.82 31.39 4.37
C ALA A 257 7.33 31.05 4.53
N VAL A 258 6.97 30.10 5.40
CA VAL A 258 5.56 29.71 5.63
C VAL A 258 4.77 30.90 6.16
N ARG A 259 5.25 31.62 7.19
CA ARG A 259 4.57 32.81 7.73
C ARG A 259 4.44 33.97 6.73
N LYS A 260 5.33 34.07 5.73
CA LYS A 260 5.23 35.05 4.64
C LYS A 260 4.18 34.66 3.60
N VAL A 261 4.15 33.38 3.21
CA VAL A 261 3.32 32.87 2.08
C VAL A 261 1.90 32.52 2.53
N ALA A 262 1.76 31.96 3.73
CA ALA A 262 0.51 31.45 4.28
C ALA A 262 0.38 31.82 5.77
N PRO A 263 0.25 33.13 6.11
CA PRO A 263 0.21 33.63 7.50
C PRO A 263 -0.97 33.12 8.33
N ARG A 264 -1.94 32.44 7.69
CA ARG A 264 -3.15 31.87 8.32
C ARG A 264 -2.96 30.43 8.80
N LEU A 265 -1.89 29.76 8.35
CA LEU A 265 -1.61 28.36 8.65
C LEU A 265 -0.65 28.25 9.84
N LEU A 266 -0.86 27.24 10.68
CA LEU A 266 0.06 26.91 11.76
C LEU A 266 1.37 26.34 11.19
N VAL A 267 2.50 26.69 11.80
CA VAL A 267 3.81 26.10 11.51
C VAL A 267 4.02 24.94 12.47
N LEU A 268 4.11 23.71 11.97
CA LEU A 268 4.38 22.52 12.77
C LEU A 268 5.86 22.14 12.59
N SER A 269 6.49 21.58 13.63
CA SER A 269 7.87 21.12 13.52
C SER A 269 8.01 20.01 12.46
N GLU A 270 9.24 19.56 12.25
CA GLU A 270 9.43 18.25 11.63
C GLU A 270 8.85 17.13 12.53
N ARG A 271 8.66 15.95 11.96
CA ARG A 271 8.02 14.78 12.59
C ARG A 271 9.09 13.86 13.19
N PHE A 272 9.57 14.21 14.39
CA PHE A 272 10.68 13.53 15.07
C PHE A 272 10.34 12.08 15.45
N LEU A 273 11.29 11.14 15.38
CA LEU A 273 11.17 9.77 15.90
C LEU A 273 11.73 9.68 17.33
N PRO A 274 10.95 9.68 18.43
CA PRO A 274 11.48 9.81 19.79
C PRO A 274 12.51 8.75 20.19
N GLN A 275 12.44 7.54 19.62
CA GLN A 275 13.43 6.49 19.85
C GLN A 275 14.87 6.87 19.46
N ASP A 276 15.05 7.75 18.46
CA ASP A 276 16.35 8.17 17.95
C ASP A 276 17.03 9.21 18.86
N PHE A 277 16.31 9.73 19.85
CA PHE A 277 16.75 10.80 20.75
C PHE A 277 17.11 10.31 22.16
N THR A 278 17.26 9.00 22.34
CA THR A 278 17.74 8.36 23.59
C THR A 278 19.25 8.60 23.85
N GLN A 279 19.98 9.15 22.88
CA GLN A 279 21.39 9.55 22.97
C GLN A 279 21.54 11.02 22.59
N TYR A 280 22.64 11.67 23.00
CA TYR A 280 22.93 13.09 22.71
C TYR A 280 21.88 14.09 23.22
N LEU A 281 21.30 13.80 24.39
CA LEU A 281 20.17 14.55 24.98
C LEU A 281 20.38 16.07 25.07
N ASP A 282 21.62 16.52 25.29
CA ASP A 282 22.01 17.93 25.37
C ASP A 282 22.06 18.64 24.01
N TYR A 283 22.47 17.93 22.95
CA TYR A 283 22.32 18.41 21.55
C TYR A 283 20.83 18.43 21.18
N ASN A 284 20.09 17.37 21.51
CA ASN A 284 18.66 17.23 21.25
C ASN A 284 17.84 18.34 21.92
N GLU A 285 18.18 18.71 23.16
CA GLU A 285 17.49 19.78 23.88
C GLU A 285 17.58 21.13 23.14
N GLN A 286 18.70 21.42 22.46
CA GLN A 286 18.81 22.64 21.64
C GLN A 286 17.97 22.55 20.36
N ILE A 287 17.90 21.37 19.74
CA ILE A 287 17.07 21.12 18.56
C ILE A 287 15.58 21.29 18.90
N TRP A 288 15.13 20.76 20.04
CA TRP A 288 13.75 20.92 20.51
C TRP A 288 13.43 22.37 20.91
N LYS A 289 14.38 23.08 21.54
CA LYS A 289 14.26 24.52 21.81
C LYS A 289 14.13 25.32 20.52
N ALA A 290 14.91 25.02 19.48
CA ALA A 290 14.79 25.68 18.18
C ALA A 290 13.44 25.38 17.52
N ALA A 291 13.00 24.12 17.50
CA ALA A 291 11.66 23.74 17.01
C ALA A 291 10.57 24.55 17.74
N GLY A 292 10.63 24.65 19.07
CA GLY A 292 9.74 25.48 19.88
C GLY A 292 9.86 26.99 19.67
N GLN A 293 11.04 27.49 19.33
CA GLN A 293 11.26 28.91 19.03
C GLN A 293 10.57 29.33 17.72
N TYR A 294 10.53 28.45 16.72
CA TYR A 294 10.02 28.77 15.38
C TYR A 294 8.62 28.24 15.08
N CYS A 295 8.22 27.11 15.65
CA CYS A 295 6.96 26.42 15.35
C CYS A 295 5.87 26.68 16.40
N ASP A 296 4.63 26.37 16.05
CA ASP A 296 3.44 26.52 16.88
C ASP A 296 3.03 25.17 17.54
N VAL A 297 3.37 24.04 16.89
CA VAL A 297 3.20 22.66 17.40
C VAL A 297 4.52 21.89 17.28
N PHE A 298 4.81 21.02 18.25
CA PHE A 298 5.87 20.01 18.18
C PHE A 298 5.30 18.67 17.72
N CYS A 299 5.98 17.92 16.87
CA CYS A 299 5.44 16.74 16.20
C CYS A 299 6.34 15.51 16.37
N ALA A 300 5.73 14.33 16.56
CA ALA A 300 6.46 13.10 16.78
C ALA A 300 5.81 11.87 16.12
N ASN A 301 6.61 11.09 15.40
CA ASN A 301 6.26 9.78 14.86
C ASN A 301 6.61 8.70 15.90
N SER A 302 5.64 7.88 16.32
CA SER A 302 5.80 6.95 17.43
C SER A 302 5.22 5.56 17.13
N TYR A 303 6.11 4.62 16.81
CA TYR A 303 5.79 3.23 16.48
C TYR A 303 5.97 2.25 17.66
N LEU A 304 6.75 2.65 18.67
CA LEU A 304 6.92 1.93 19.93
C LEU A 304 5.76 2.18 20.89
N ASP A 305 5.69 1.40 21.98
CA ASP A 305 4.82 1.75 23.12
C ASP A 305 5.36 3.02 23.77
N TYR A 306 4.79 4.14 23.34
CA TYR A 306 5.10 5.49 23.80
C TYR A 306 4.88 5.65 25.30
N VAL A 307 3.91 4.93 25.87
CA VAL A 307 3.58 4.96 27.29
C VAL A 307 4.61 4.15 28.09
N ALA A 308 5.26 3.15 27.48
CA ALA A 308 6.43 2.49 28.05
C ALA A 308 7.69 3.36 27.92
N LEU A 309 7.98 3.91 26.73
CA LEU A 309 9.13 4.78 26.46
C LEU A 309 9.14 6.01 27.38
N GLU A 310 7.99 6.63 27.61
CA GLU A 310 7.87 7.78 28.51
C GLU A 310 8.04 7.41 30.00
N LYS A 311 7.84 6.14 30.38
CA LYS A 311 8.14 5.65 31.74
C LYS A 311 9.61 5.36 31.97
N THR A 312 10.37 5.04 30.92
CA THR A 312 11.80 4.67 31.00
C THR A 312 12.72 5.84 30.76
N ASP A 313 12.44 6.65 29.72
CA ASP A 313 13.38 7.63 29.20
C ASP A 313 12.86 9.09 29.27
N HIS A 314 11.58 9.29 29.64
CA HIS A 314 10.93 10.60 29.80
C HIS A 314 11.03 11.56 28.60
N ILE A 315 11.33 11.00 27.42
CA ILE A 315 11.72 11.73 26.21
C ILE A 315 10.67 12.74 25.75
N ILE A 316 9.39 12.48 26.05
CA ILE A 316 8.26 13.31 25.65
C ILE A 316 8.00 14.44 26.64
N SER A 317 8.12 14.16 27.94
CA SER A 317 8.17 15.23 28.94
C SER A 317 9.29 16.21 28.64
N ASP A 318 10.47 15.72 28.25
CA ASP A 318 11.61 16.56 27.89
C ASP A 318 11.41 17.30 26.56
N MET A 319 10.88 16.66 25.50
CA MET A 319 10.48 17.35 24.26
C MET A 319 9.44 18.46 24.51
N ALA A 320 8.39 18.18 25.29
CA ALA A 320 7.34 19.16 25.62
C ALA A 320 7.90 20.35 26.43
N LYS A 321 8.80 20.07 27.38
CA LYS A 321 9.43 21.06 28.26
C LYS A 321 10.48 21.90 27.52
N ALA A 322 11.32 21.30 26.69
CA ALA A 322 12.37 21.99 25.94
C ALA A 322 11.81 22.85 24.81
N SER A 323 10.80 22.35 24.08
CA SER A 323 10.10 23.14 23.06
C SER A 323 9.15 24.19 23.66
N GLY A 324 8.56 23.90 24.82
CA GLY A 324 7.48 24.71 25.40
C GLY A 324 6.20 24.70 24.57
N LYS A 325 6.00 23.66 23.74
CA LYS A 325 4.87 23.51 22.80
C LYS A 325 4.04 22.28 23.10
N PRO A 326 2.75 22.29 22.71
CA PRO A 326 1.96 21.07 22.66
C PRO A 326 2.47 20.12 21.58
N ILE A 327 2.20 18.83 21.78
CA ILE A 327 2.67 17.73 20.95
C ILE A 327 1.52 17.16 20.12
N LEU A 328 1.77 16.90 18.83
CA LEU A 328 0.92 16.09 17.97
C LEU A 328 1.65 14.77 17.64
N ILE A 329 1.01 13.63 17.88
CA ILE A 329 1.54 12.34 17.40
C ILE A 329 1.15 12.19 15.94
N THR A 330 2.15 12.17 15.07
CA THR A 330 1.98 12.29 13.61
C THR A 330 2.02 10.97 12.87
N GLU A 331 2.56 9.93 13.49
CA GLU A 331 2.48 8.52 13.08
C GLU A 331 2.36 7.66 14.33
N HIS A 332 1.48 6.66 14.30
CA HIS A 332 1.46 5.52 15.22
C HIS A 332 0.70 4.36 14.54
N SER A 333 1.08 3.12 14.86
CA SER A 333 0.50 1.95 14.20
C SER A 333 0.84 0.64 14.92
N TYR A 334 0.19 -0.44 14.49
CA TYR A 334 0.47 -1.81 14.94
C TYR A 334 0.39 -2.79 13.78
N ILE A 335 1.26 -3.80 13.77
CA ILE A 335 1.29 -4.89 12.78
C ILE A 335 0.65 -6.13 13.42
N ALA A 336 -0.41 -6.69 12.82
CA ALA A 336 -0.86 -8.03 13.23
C ALA A 336 -0.16 -9.14 12.43
N ASN A 337 0.04 -10.28 13.09
CA ASN A 337 0.61 -11.48 12.49
C ASN A 337 -0.44 -12.45 11.90
N ASP A 338 -1.74 -12.12 11.97
CA ASP A 338 -2.83 -12.92 11.38
C ASP A 338 -3.15 -12.56 9.92
N THR A 339 -2.48 -11.55 9.37
CA THR A 339 -2.53 -11.19 7.96
C THR A 339 -1.83 -12.22 7.08
N SER A 340 -2.29 -12.33 5.84
CA SER A 340 -1.59 -13.09 4.79
C SER A 340 -0.38 -12.33 4.21
N LEU A 341 -0.25 -11.03 4.52
CA LEU A 341 0.81 -10.18 3.98
C LEU A 341 2.22 -10.57 4.45
N PRO A 342 3.23 -10.43 3.57
CA PRO A 342 4.62 -10.76 3.85
C PRO A 342 5.44 -10.10 4.97
N THR A 343 4.86 -9.60 6.05
CA THR A 343 5.54 -8.81 7.10
C THR A 343 6.83 -9.47 7.67
N TYR A 344 8.00 -9.20 7.07
CA TYR A 344 9.27 -9.77 7.54
C TYR A 344 9.75 -9.10 8.84
N ASP A 345 10.63 -9.78 9.55
CA ASP A 345 11.17 -9.32 10.85
C ASP A 345 12.37 -8.36 10.65
N ASN A 346 12.21 -7.35 9.79
CA ASN A 346 13.21 -6.30 9.61
C ASN A 346 13.05 -5.25 10.73
N SER A 347 13.87 -5.40 11.77
CA SER A 347 13.86 -4.61 13.02
C SER A 347 14.10 -3.09 12.89
N TRP A 348 14.07 -2.53 11.69
CA TRP A 348 14.48 -1.14 11.40
C TRP A 348 13.39 -0.10 11.68
N LEU A 349 12.11 -0.44 11.55
CA LEU A 349 10.99 0.53 11.68
C LEU A 349 10.13 0.36 12.93
N GLY A 350 10.57 -0.45 13.91
CA GLY A 350 10.08 -0.40 15.30
C GLY A 350 8.58 -0.63 15.56
N GLY A 351 7.77 -0.95 14.55
CA GLY A 351 6.32 -1.13 14.68
C GLY A 351 5.97 -2.26 15.64
N ASN A 352 5.26 -1.94 16.72
CA ASN A 352 4.75 -2.93 17.67
C ASN A 352 3.95 -4.03 16.95
N ARG A 353 4.39 -5.28 17.11
CA ARG A 353 3.68 -6.47 16.59
C ARG A 353 2.70 -7.01 17.61
N VAL A 354 1.53 -7.41 17.12
CA VAL A 354 0.45 -8.05 17.89
C VAL A 354 -0.03 -9.32 17.18
N ALA A 355 -0.76 -10.19 17.86
CA ALA A 355 -1.14 -11.48 17.30
C ALA A 355 -2.23 -11.37 16.22
N THR A 356 -3.25 -10.54 16.43
CA THR A 356 -4.42 -10.43 15.53
C THR A 356 -4.89 -9.00 15.25
N GLN A 357 -5.78 -8.84 14.27
CA GLN A 357 -6.49 -7.56 14.02
C GLN A 357 -7.27 -7.06 15.25
N SER A 358 -7.80 -7.96 16.09
CA SER A 358 -8.46 -7.56 17.35
C SER A 358 -7.43 -7.03 18.37
N ASP A 359 -6.23 -7.62 18.41
CA ASP A 359 -5.15 -7.14 19.27
C ASP A 359 -4.59 -5.78 18.80
N ARG A 360 -4.63 -5.46 17.49
CA ARG A 360 -4.35 -4.08 16.98
C ARG A 360 -5.36 -3.09 17.55
N ALA A 361 -6.63 -3.50 17.64
CA ALA A 361 -7.71 -2.69 18.17
C ALA A 361 -7.57 -2.44 19.68
N HIS A 362 -7.18 -3.47 20.45
CA HIS A 362 -6.79 -3.31 21.86
C HIS A 362 -5.64 -2.31 22.02
N ALA A 363 -4.56 -2.49 21.27
CA ALA A 363 -3.38 -1.64 21.38
C ALA A 363 -3.67 -0.17 21.02
N TYR A 364 -4.54 0.09 20.04
CA TYR A 364 -5.02 1.44 19.71
C TYR A 364 -5.75 2.12 20.89
N VAL A 365 -6.65 1.39 21.57
CA VAL A 365 -7.40 1.92 22.72
C VAL A 365 -6.50 2.16 23.92
N ASP A 366 -5.53 1.26 24.17
CA ASP A 366 -4.55 1.40 25.24
C ASP A 366 -3.62 2.60 24.99
N TYR A 367 -3.18 2.81 23.74
CA TYR A 367 -2.38 3.97 23.33
C TYR A 367 -3.14 5.28 23.56
N LEU A 368 -4.39 5.36 23.11
CA LEU A 368 -5.29 6.51 23.36
C LEU A 368 -5.44 6.79 24.85
N ASN A 369 -5.80 5.79 25.65
CA ASN A 369 -5.97 5.95 27.10
C ASN A 369 -4.68 6.39 27.80
N GLY A 370 -3.54 5.83 27.39
CA GLY A 370 -2.21 6.24 27.85
C GLY A 370 -1.94 7.72 27.60
N LEU A 371 -2.07 8.18 26.35
CA LEU A 371 -1.90 9.59 26.01
C LEU A 371 -2.88 10.50 26.76
N LEU A 372 -4.17 10.13 26.85
CA LEU A 372 -5.18 10.94 27.54
C LEU A 372 -4.94 11.03 29.06
N SER A 373 -4.27 10.05 29.66
CA SER A 373 -3.89 10.03 31.08
C SER A 373 -2.65 10.88 31.41
N MET A 374 -1.74 11.06 30.44
CA MET A 374 -0.41 11.63 30.68
C MET A 374 -0.46 13.08 31.17
N LYS A 375 0.53 13.49 31.97
CA LYS A 375 0.68 14.87 32.47
C LYS A 375 2.14 15.29 32.47
N VAL A 376 2.39 16.52 32.03
CA VAL A 376 3.69 17.21 32.06
C VAL A 376 3.55 18.56 32.77
N GLN A 377 4.67 19.18 33.14
CA GLN A 377 4.65 20.54 33.66
C GLN A 377 4.61 21.56 32.51
N GLY A 378 3.54 22.35 32.44
CA GLY A 378 3.37 23.44 31.47
C GLY A 378 4.24 24.66 31.77
N SER A 379 4.28 25.59 30.81
CA SER A 379 5.17 26.77 30.82
C SER A 379 5.02 27.72 32.01
N SER A 380 3.84 27.78 32.65
CA SER A 380 3.60 28.52 33.90
C SER A 380 3.52 27.62 35.16
N GLY A 381 4.05 26.40 35.07
CA GLY A 381 4.23 25.48 36.19
C GLY A 381 3.04 24.56 36.52
N GLN A 382 1.89 24.76 35.88
CA GLN A 382 0.69 23.93 36.05
C GLN A 382 0.84 22.53 35.41
N SER A 383 0.10 21.54 35.91
CA SER A 383 0.02 20.22 35.28
C SER A 383 -0.89 20.29 34.04
N VAL A 384 -0.40 19.84 32.88
CA VAL A 384 -1.15 19.78 31.62
C VAL A 384 -0.95 18.44 30.94
N ASN A 385 -1.92 18.03 30.12
CA ASN A 385 -1.69 17.02 29.10
C ASN A 385 -1.14 17.73 27.85
N PRO A 386 0.00 17.32 27.27
CA PRO A 386 0.62 18.05 26.17
C PRO A 386 -0.02 17.78 24.80
N PHE A 387 -0.92 16.80 24.67
CA PHE A 387 -1.32 16.29 23.36
C PHE A 387 -2.47 17.05 22.69
N LEU A 388 -2.28 17.31 21.40
CA LEU A 388 -3.28 17.84 20.48
C LEU A 388 -3.99 16.76 19.65
N GLY A 389 -3.48 15.53 19.62
CA GLY A 389 -4.08 14.42 18.89
C GLY A 389 -3.13 13.29 18.54
N ILE A 390 -3.67 12.34 17.78
CA ILE A 390 -2.96 11.22 17.15
C ILE A 390 -3.30 11.09 15.67
N VAL A 391 -2.36 10.60 14.87
CA VAL A 391 -2.55 10.28 13.45
C VAL A 391 -2.10 8.84 13.19
N TRP A 392 -3.02 8.00 12.73
CA TRP A 392 -2.75 6.59 12.42
C TRP A 392 -1.93 6.47 11.14
N HIS A 393 -0.85 5.68 11.16
CA HIS A 393 -0.10 5.28 9.97
C HIS A 393 -0.52 3.84 9.62
N LYS A 394 -1.15 3.54 8.48
CA LYS A 394 -1.53 4.40 7.35
C LYS A 394 -2.87 3.92 6.78
N TRP A 395 -3.38 4.57 5.74
CA TRP A 395 -4.70 4.27 5.15
C TRP A 395 -4.76 2.85 4.56
N TYR A 396 -3.82 2.52 3.67
CA TYR A 396 -3.66 1.21 3.05
C TYR A 396 -2.43 0.48 3.58
N ASP A 397 -2.53 -0.85 3.66
CA ASP A 397 -1.38 -1.73 3.79
C ASP A 397 -0.38 -1.51 2.64
N ASP A 398 0.89 -1.79 2.93
CA ASP A 398 1.91 -1.83 1.88
C ASP A 398 1.67 -3.01 0.92
N PRO A 399 2.10 -2.89 -0.35
CA PRO A 399 2.20 -4.04 -1.24
C PRO A 399 3.02 -5.17 -0.60
N ALA A 400 2.62 -6.41 -0.87
CA ALA A 400 3.26 -7.65 -0.39
C ALA A 400 4.76 -7.79 -0.72
N LEU A 401 5.33 -6.87 -1.51
CA LEU A 401 6.69 -6.92 -2.01
C LEU A 401 7.56 -5.69 -1.74
N GLY A 402 7.06 -4.74 -0.95
CA GLY A 402 7.82 -3.53 -0.65
C GLY A 402 7.44 -2.32 -1.50
N THR A 403 7.43 -1.14 -0.88
CA THR A 403 7.42 0.15 -1.56
C THR A 403 8.84 0.64 -1.89
N GLY A 404 9.02 1.37 -3.00
CA GLY A 404 10.25 2.03 -3.41
C GLY A 404 11.34 1.10 -3.97
N SER A 405 11.77 0.07 -3.26
CA SER A 405 12.88 -0.81 -3.66
C SER A 405 12.53 -2.31 -3.61
N ALA A 406 13.43 -3.16 -4.13
CA ALA A 406 13.28 -4.61 -4.12
C ALA A 406 13.25 -5.26 -2.71
N ASN A 407 13.48 -4.49 -1.65
CA ASN A 407 13.32 -4.89 -0.25
C ASN A 407 12.61 -3.79 0.56
N GLY A 408 11.60 -3.14 -0.04
CA GLY A 408 10.87 -2.02 0.54
C GLY A 408 9.95 -2.36 1.72
N GLU A 409 9.23 -1.36 2.24
CA GLU A 409 8.23 -1.53 3.30
C GLU A 409 7.06 -2.41 2.86
N HIS A 410 6.73 -3.45 3.62
CA HIS A 410 5.69 -4.43 3.33
C HIS A 410 4.85 -4.73 4.60
N TYR A 411 4.43 -3.68 5.31
CA TYR A 411 3.79 -3.78 6.62
C TYR A 411 2.26 -3.80 6.58
N ASN A 412 1.67 -4.51 7.55
CA ASN A 412 0.24 -4.45 7.86
C ASN A 412 -0.06 -3.23 8.75
N PHE A 413 0.12 -2.03 8.20
CA PHE A 413 -0.14 -0.75 8.85
C PHE A 413 -1.50 -0.13 8.45
N GLY A 414 -2.13 -0.66 7.41
CA GLY A 414 -3.41 -0.23 6.86
C GLY A 414 -4.58 -0.33 7.85
N LEU A 415 -5.51 0.62 7.72
CA LEU A 415 -6.92 0.45 8.10
C LEU A 415 -7.66 -0.42 7.07
N LEU A 416 -7.22 -0.33 5.82
CA LEU A 416 -7.67 -1.09 4.66
C LEU A 416 -6.53 -1.98 4.15
N ASP A 417 -6.87 -3.16 3.62
CA ASP A 417 -5.92 -4.00 2.90
C ASP A 417 -5.58 -3.39 1.52
N GLY A 418 -4.62 -4.01 0.80
CA GLY A 418 -4.27 -3.61 -0.56
C GLY A 418 -5.39 -3.79 -1.61
N MET A 419 -6.57 -4.24 -1.21
CA MET A 419 -7.77 -4.42 -2.04
C MET A 419 -8.91 -3.50 -1.63
N ASP A 420 -8.64 -2.49 -0.80
CA ASP A 420 -9.62 -1.53 -0.33
C ASP A 420 -10.79 -2.19 0.45
N GLU A 421 -10.50 -3.29 1.14
CA GLU A 421 -11.38 -3.93 2.12
C GLU A 421 -10.90 -3.59 3.55
N ALA A 422 -11.80 -3.17 4.44
CA ALA A 422 -11.41 -2.73 5.78
C ALA A 422 -11.10 -3.90 6.70
N TYR A 423 -10.11 -3.73 7.58
CA TYR A 423 -9.90 -4.63 8.71
C TYR A 423 -11.02 -4.42 9.74
N THR A 424 -12.15 -5.08 9.53
CA THR A 424 -13.37 -4.89 10.31
C THR A 424 -13.11 -4.92 11.81
N PRO A 425 -12.35 -5.88 12.39
CA PRO A 425 -12.12 -5.93 13.83
C PRO A 425 -11.38 -4.70 14.41
N LEU A 426 -10.59 -4.00 13.58
CA LEU A 426 -9.88 -2.79 13.94
C LEU A 426 -10.79 -1.56 13.82
N THR A 427 -11.39 -1.34 12.64
CA THR A 427 -12.15 -0.13 12.33
C THR A 427 -13.45 -0.03 13.14
N ASP A 428 -14.12 -1.15 13.41
CA ASP A 428 -15.31 -1.22 14.26
C ASP A 428 -15.04 -0.79 15.72
N VAL A 429 -13.81 -0.97 16.22
CA VAL A 429 -13.40 -0.57 17.58
C VAL A 429 -12.85 0.85 17.58
N MET A 430 -12.09 1.26 16.55
CA MET A 430 -11.68 2.65 16.35
C MET A 430 -12.89 3.59 16.34
N LYS A 431 -13.97 3.22 15.64
CA LYS A 431 -15.25 3.94 15.64
C LYS A 431 -15.80 4.16 17.06
N THR A 432 -15.85 3.11 17.87
CA THR A 432 -16.25 3.20 19.29
C THR A 432 -15.32 4.14 20.05
N ALA A 433 -14.00 3.91 20.00
CA ALA A 433 -13.01 4.66 20.76
C ALA A 433 -13.03 6.17 20.40
N ASN A 434 -12.97 6.49 19.11
CA ASN A 434 -12.96 7.85 18.58
C ASN A 434 -14.19 8.66 18.99
N SER A 435 -15.36 8.02 19.00
CA SER A 435 -16.60 8.67 19.44
C SER A 435 -16.60 9.05 20.93
N GLN A 436 -15.78 8.39 21.76
CA GLN A 436 -15.67 8.65 23.19
C GLN A 436 -14.62 9.72 23.54
N VAL A 437 -13.63 9.98 22.68
CA VAL A 437 -12.44 10.83 22.97
C VAL A 437 -12.80 12.18 23.59
N TYR A 438 -13.76 12.92 23.02
CA TYR A 438 -14.15 14.24 23.55
C TYR A 438 -14.81 14.15 24.95
N ASN A 439 -15.61 13.12 25.20
CA ASN A 439 -16.19 12.87 26.52
C ASN A 439 -15.12 12.43 27.53
N ALA A 440 -14.21 11.55 27.11
CA ALA A 440 -13.08 11.07 27.89
C ALA A 440 -12.18 12.24 28.36
N ILE A 441 -11.87 13.16 27.44
CA ILE A 441 -11.11 14.38 27.76
C ILE A 441 -11.87 15.27 28.76
N THR A 442 -13.12 15.60 28.48
CA THR A 442 -13.87 16.64 29.23
C THR A 442 -14.40 16.17 30.59
N HIS A 443 -14.62 14.86 30.76
CA HIS A 443 -15.06 14.27 32.04
C HIS A 443 -13.92 13.55 32.78
N SER A 444 -12.72 13.48 32.21
CA SER A 444 -11.56 12.74 32.73
C SER A 444 -11.85 11.25 33.01
N THR A 445 -12.63 10.63 32.12
CA THR A 445 -12.96 9.20 32.14
C THR A 445 -12.16 8.46 31.06
N PRO A 446 -11.65 7.24 31.31
CA PRO A 446 -11.00 6.45 30.26
C PRO A 446 -11.99 6.05 29.17
N ILE A 447 -11.49 5.90 27.93
CA ILE A 447 -12.21 5.26 26.84
C ILE A 447 -12.43 3.80 27.23
N THR A 448 -13.68 3.34 27.15
CA THR A 448 -14.09 2.00 27.57
C THR A 448 -14.76 1.28 26.40
N VAL A 449 -14.33 0.05 26.13
CA VAL A 449 -14.82 -0.80 25.06
C VAL A 449 -15.26 -2.12 25.70
N LEU A 450 -16.45 -2.64 25.36
CA LEU A 450 -16.94 -3.89 25.93
C LEU A 450 -15.96 -5.05 25.67
N PRO A 451 -15.74 -5.95 26.64
CA PRO A 451 -14.85 -7.09 26.46
C PRO A 451 -15.40 -8.06 25.40
N ALA A 452 -14.50 -8.81 24.78
CA ALA A 452 -14.86 -9.83 23.80
C ALA A 452 -15.70 -10.96 24.45
N PRO A 453 -16.81 -11.40 23.84
CA PRO A 453 -17.56 -12.59 24.27
C PRO A 453 -16.73 -13.87 24.06
N GLY A 454 -16.72 -14.78 25.02
CA GLY A 454 -16.06 -16.09 24.86
C GLY A 454 -16.75 -16.95 23.79
N PRO A 455 -16.09 -17.39 22.71
CA PRO A 455 -16.68 -18.30 21.72
C PRO A 455 -16.94 -19.69 22.30
N LEU A 456 -18.13 -20.25 22.08
CA LEU A 456 -18.52 -21.58 22.60
C LEU A 456 -18.69 -22.63 21.50
N ALA A 457 -19.35 -22.29 20.39
CA ALA A 457 -19.52 -23.18 19.24
C ALA A 457 -19.73 -22.39 17.94
N PRO A 458 -19.29 -22.89 16.76
CA PRO A 458 -18.43 -24.07 16.60
C PRO A 458 -16.99 -23.82 17.10
N VAL A 459 -16.42 -24.82 17.77
CA VAL A 459 -15.03 -24.75 18.28
C VAL A 459 -14.01 -24.90 17.15
N ASN A 460 -12.77 -24.47 17.40
CA ASN A 460 -11.72 -24.43 16.39
C ASN A 460 -11.49 -25.78 15.69
N GLY A 461 -11.55 -25.79 14.36
CA GLY A 461 -11.39 -26.97 13.50
C GLY A 461 -12.61 -27.89 13.41
N TYR A 462 -13.74 -27.54 14.04
CA TYR A 462 -14.93 -28.39 14.04
C TYR A 462 -15.66 -28.40 12.69
N THR A 463 -16.21 -29.55 12.30
CA THR A 463 -17.06 -29.67 11.09
C THR A 463 -18.53 -29.48 11.44
N VAL A 464 -19.20 -28.55 10.78
CA VAL A 464 -20.66 -28.33 10.90
C VAL A 464 -21.37 -28.57 9.56
N GLY A 465 -22.62 -28.98 9.63
CA GLY A 465 -23.49 -29.15 8.46
C GLY A 465 -24.44 -27.97 8.24
N ASN A 466 -25.45 -28.18 7.40
CA ASN A 466 -26.52 -27.21 7.13
C ASN A 466 -27.17 -26.75 8.46
N GLY A 467 -27.34 -25.44 8.66
CA GLY A 467 -27.89 -24.89 9.90
C GLY A 467 -26.86 -24.70 11.01
N ALA A 468 -25.62 -24.34 10.65
CA ALA A 468 -24.57 -23.98 11.60
C ALA A 468 -25.09 -22.98 12.65
N THR A 469 -24.93 -23.35 13.93
CA THR A 469 -25.31 -22.53 15.08
C THR A 469 -24.06 -22.03 15.78
N PHE A 470 -23.95 -20.71 15.86
CA PHE A 470 -22.89 -19.99 16.52
C PHE A 470 -23.38 -19.62 17.91
N SER A 471 -22.55 -19.78 18.94
CA SER A 471 -22.90 -19.42 20.32
C SER A 471 -21.69 -18.94 21.12
N TRP A 472 -21.94 -18.08 22.09
CA TRP A 472 -20.91 -17.39 22.87
C TRP A 472 -21.38 -17.11 24.32
N GLU A 473 -20.46 -16.66 25.16
CA GLU A 473 -20.74 -16.22 26.54
C GLU A 473 -21.42 -14.84 26.57
N SER A 474 -22.26 -14.60 27.59
CA SER A 474 -22.91 -13.30 27.78
C SER A 474 -21.94 -12.26 28.34
N VAL A 475 -21.85 -11.09 27.71
CA VAL A 475 -21.07 -9.94 28.20
C VAL A 475 -21.95 -9.01 29.02
N GLN A 476 -21.48 -8.61 30.21
CA GLN A 476 -22.19 -7.63 31.05
C GLN A 476 -22.24 -6.26 30.35
N GLY A 477 -23.42 -5.63 30.31
CA GLY A 477 -23.66 -4.37 29.60
C GLY A 477 -24.00 -4.54 28.11
N ALA A 478 -23.86 -5.74 27.55
CA ALA A 478 -24.27 -6.02 26.18
C ALA A 478 -25.79 -6.00 26.03
N SER A 479 -26.25 -5.36 24.96
CA SER A 479 -27.67 -5.29 24.55
C SER A 479 -27.95 -6.06 23.26
N SER A 480 -26.91 -6.26 22.45
CA SER A 480 -26.92 -7.11 21.27
C SER A 480 -25.50 -7.55 20.95
N TYR A 481 -25.34 -8.38 19.91
CA TYR A 481 -24.05 -8.85 19.43
C TYR A 481 -23.93 -8.69 17.91
N THR A 482 -22.69 -8.60 17.42
CA THR A 482 -22.35 -8.66 16.00
C THR A 482 -21.50 -9.89 15.75
N LEU A 483 -21.98 -10.80 14.90
CA LEU A 483 -21.29 -12.00 14.44
C LEU A 483 -20.66 -11.72 13.06
N LEU A 484 -19.37 -12.01 12.91
CA LEU A 484 -18.66 -12.00 11.64
C LEU A 484 -18.28 -13.43 11.25
N ILE A 485 -18.44 -13.77 9.96
CA ILE A 485 -17.99 -15.01 9.35
C ILE A 485 -17.29 -14.69 8.03
N SER A 486 -16.07 -15.21 7.83
CA SER A 486 -15.23 -14.85 6.69
C SER A 486 -14.44 -16.06 6.17
N PRO A 487 -14.14 -16.15 4.86
CA PRO A 487 -13.16 -17.09 4.32
C PRO A 487 -11.71 -16.64 4.59
N GLU A 488 -11.50 -15.60 5.41
CA GLU A 488 -10.18 -15.14 5.84
C GLU A 488 -10.18 -14.80 7.34
N LYS A 489 -9.10 -15.18 8.03
CA LYS A 489 -8.93 -14.93 9.48
C LYS A 489 -8.90 -13.43 9.85
N THR A 490 -8.56 -12.55 8.92
CA THR A 490 -8.49 -11.10 9.09
C THR A 490 -9.83 -10.37 9.02
N PHE A 491 -10.91 -11.04 8.59
CA PHE A 491 -12.23 -10.45 8.36
C PHE A 491 -12.21 -9.16 7.52
N PRO A 492 -11.67 -9.19 6.28
CA PRO A 492 -11.76 -8.07 5.36
C PRO A 492 -13.24 -7.81 5.06
N ASP A 493 -13.68 -6.56 5.21
CA ASP A 493 -15.08 -6.12 5.18
C ASP A 493 -15.88 -6.71 4.01
N GLY A 494 -15.31 -6.66 2.80
CA GLY A 494 -15.99 -7.17 1.62
C GLY A 494 -16.32 -8.67 1.67
N GLN A 495 -15.39 -9.51 2.09
CA GLN A 495 -15.60 -10.98 2.10
C GLN A 495 -16.29 -11.49 3.37
N THR A 496 -16.68 -10.58 4.29
CA THR A 496 -17.19 -10.95 5.60
C THR A 496 -18.72 -10.88 5.66
N ILE A 497 -19.35 -12.02 5.96
CA ILE A 497 -20.77 -12.07 6.34
C ILE A 497 -20.88 -11.45 7.73
N ARG A 498 -21.55 -10.30 7.80
CA ARG A 498 -21.79 -9.54 9.04
C ARG A 498 -23.26 -9.63 9.43
N ILE A 499 -23.52 -10.09 10.66
CA ILE A 499 -24.85 -10.17 11.26
C ILE A 499 -24.87 -9.31 12.53
N ASP A 500 -25.43 -8.11 12.45
CA ASP A 500 -25.56 -7.17 13.58
C ASP A 500 -26.85 -7.40 14.40
N SER A 501 -26.91 -6.73 15.56
CA SER A 501 -28.10 -6.59 16.42
C SER A 501 -28.68 -7.90 16.97
N ILE A 502 -27.90 -8.98 17.00
CA ILE A 502 -28.33 -10.31 17.48
C ILE A 502 -28.78 -10.20 18.93
N GLN A 503 -30.00 -10.68 19.21
CA GLN A 503 -30.59 -10.72 20.54
C GLN A 503 -30.32 -12.09 21.19
N GLY A 504 -29.71 -12.09 22.38
CA GLY A 504 -29.22 -13.32 23.03
C GLY A 504 -27.81 -13.70 22.58
N THR A 505 -27.36 -14.89 23.00
CA THR A 505 -25.96 -15.33 22.85
C THR A 505 -25.77 -16.49 21.86
N SER A 506 -26.66 -16.60 20.87
CA SER A 506 -26.52 -17.53 19.77
C SER A 506 -27.20 -17.03 18.49
N TYR A 507 -26.75 -17.57 17.35
CA TYR A 507 -27.34 -17.33 16.04
C TYR A 507 -27.26 -18.60 15.19
N THR A 508 -28.38 -19.01 14.61
CA THR A 508 -28.47 -20.17 13.70
C THR A 508 -28.77 -19.67 12.29
N PHE A 509 -27.93 -20.04 11.32
CA PHE A 509 -28.16 -19.70 9.93
C PHE A 509 -29.36 -20.48 9.37
N THR A 510 -30.32 -19.76 8.78
CA THR A 510 -31.50 -20.36 8.13
C THR A 510 -31.19 -20.94 6.75
N SER A 511 -30.06 -20.57 6.16
CA SER A 511 -29.55 -21.06 4.88
C SER A 511 -28.17 -21.71 5.08
N PRO A 512 -27.80 -22.75 4.31
CA PRO A 512 -26.46 -23.33 4.40
C PRO A 512 -25.40 -22.32 3.96
N LEU A 513 -24.28 -22.29 4.68
CA LEU A 513 -23.07 -21.60 4.24
C LEU A 513 -22.37 -22.43 3.14
N ALA A 514 -21.48 -21.82 2.35
CA ALA A 514 -20.74 -22.56 1.34
C ALA A 514 -19.74 -23.53 1.99
N GLN A 515 -19.53 -24.70 1.38
CA GLN A 515 -18.57 -25.69 1.85
C GLN A 515 -17.13 -25.15 1.79
N GLY A 516 -16.35 -25.39 2.85
CA GLY A 516 -14.96 -24.91 2.93
C GLY A 516 -14.51 -24.65 4.36
N HIS A 517 -13.30 -24.10 4.47
CA HIS A 517 -12.77 -23.54 5.71
C HIS A 517 -13.25 -22.10 5.88
N TRP A 518 -13.68 -21.77 7.09
CA TRP A 518 -14.20 -20.47 7.47
C TRP A 518 -13.66 -20.07 8.84
N TRP A 519 -13.61 -18.77 9.09
CA TRP A 519 -13.33 -18.19 10.39
C TRP A 519 -14.57 -17.44 10.88
N TRP A 520 -14.83 -17.50 12.19
CA TRP A 520 -15.87 -16.69 12.81
C TRP A 520 -15.35 -15.97 14.06
N THR A 521 -15.96 -14.82 14.34
CA THR A 521 -15.76 -14.05 15.58
C THR A 521 -17.03 -13.29 15.94
N VAL A 522 -17.13 -12.87 17.20
CA VAL A 522 -18.29 -12.13 17.72
C VAL A 522 -17.82 -11.01 18.63
N ARG A 523 -18.57 -9.90 18.65
CA ARG A 523 -18.44 -8.82 19.65
C ARG A 523 -19.78 -8.50 20.30
N ALA A 524 -19.72 -7.92 21.49
CA ALA A 524 -20.87 -7.35 22.20
C ALA A 524 -21.11 -5.88 21.84
N ASN A 525 -22.36 -5.41 21.87
CA ASN A 525 -22.73 -4.02 21.56
C ASN A 525 -23.59 -3.40 22.68
N GLU A 526 -23.29 -2.16 23.06
CA GLU A 526 -23.99 -1.38 24.09
C GLU A 526 -25.35 -0.84 23.62
N GLN A 527 -26.25 -0.59 24.58
CA GLN A 527 -27.54 0.06 24.30
C GLN A 527 -27.41 1.59 24.31
N GLY A 528 -28.11 2.26 23.38
CA GLY A 528 -28.30 3.71 23.41
C GLY A 528 -27.17 4.55 22.83
N THR A 529 -25.92 4.10 22.92
CA THR A 529 -24.73 4.74 22.29
C THR A 529 -24.44 4.21 20.90
N GLY A 530 -24.78 2.94 20.62
CA GLY A 530 -24.39 2.24 19.39
C GLY A 530 -22.93 1.77 19.37
N TYR A 531 -22.24 1.82 20.51
CA TYR A 531 -20.86 1.38 20.66
C TYR A 531 -20.75 -0.14 20.62
N GLY A 532 -19.78 -0.65 19.88
CA GLY A 532 -19.45 -2.07 19.86
C GLY A 532 -18.09 -2.36 20.50
N GLY A 533 -17.99 -3.54 21.11
CA GLY A 533 -16.85 -4.05 21.86
C GLY A 533 -15.73 -4.63 21.01
N TYR A 534 -14.77 -5.25 21.69
CA TYR A 534 -13.72 -6.04 21.06
C TYR A 534 -14.27 -7.33 20.44
N TYR A 535 -13.63 -7.79 19.37
CA TYR A 535 -13.92 -9.07 18.75
C TYR A 535 -13.16 -10.19 19.45
N ALA A 536 -13.82 -11.34 19.61
CA ALA A 536 -13.19 -12.56 20.09
C ALA A 536 -12.07 -13.04 19.16
N GLN A 537 -11.15 -13.83 19.71
CA GLN A 537 -10.12 -14.50 18.92
C GLN A 537 -10.78 -15.43 17.88
N ALA A 538 -10.37 -15.29 16.63
CA ALA A 538 -11.01 -15.93 15.48
C ALA A 538 -10.96 -17.46 15.58
N SER A 539 -12.12 -18.11 15.50
CA SER A 539 -12.25 -19.57 15.54
C SER A 539 -12.46 -20.12 14.12
N GLU A 540 -11.59 -21.04 13.70
CA GLU A 540 -11.73 -21.76 12.43
C GLU A 540 -12.81 -22.84 12.53
N PHE A 541 -13.56 -23.07 11.47
CA PHE A 541 -14.50 -24.19 11.36
C PHE A 541 -14.64 -24.61 9.90
N ILE A 542 -15.14 -25.83 9.68
CA ILE A 542 -15.31 -26.41 8.35
C ILE A 542 -16.81 -26.61 8.10
N ILE A 543 -17.34 -25.98 7.06
CA ILE A 543 -18.65 -26.36 6.53
C ILE A 543 -18.48 -27.63 5.71
N LYS A 544 -19.22 -28.69 6.03
CA LYS A 544 -19.46 -29.82 5.12
C LYS A 544 -20.95 -30.05 5.00
N ASN A 545 -21.49 -29.80 3.82
CA ASN A 545 -22.90 -30.09 3.56
C ASN A 545 -23.08 -31.62 3.53
N LEU A 546 -24.21 -32.12 4.02
CA LEU A 546 -24.48 -33.56 3.98
C LEU A 546 -24.73 -34.00 2.54
N ALA A 547 -23.83 -34.80 1.99
CA ALA A 547 -23.96 -35.33 0.65
C ALA A 547 -25.22 -36.22 0.52
N GLY A 548 -26.07 -35.90 -0.46
CA GLY A 548 -26.82 -36.94 -1.17
C GLY A 548 -25.81 -37.86 -1.87
N GLN A 549 -26.11 -39.16 -1.93
CA GLN A 549 -25.12 -40.17 -2.37
C GLN A 549 -24.48 -39.85 -3.73
N LEU A 550 -23.15 -39.71 -3.74
CA LEU A 550 -22.32 -39.85 -4.93
C LEU A 550 -22.22 -41.34 -5.27
N ASP A 551 -22.60 -41.70 -6.50
CA ASP A 551 -22.56 -43.08 -6.99
C ASP A 551 -21.10 -43.53 -7.20
N ALA A 552 -20.82 -44.82 -6.97
CA ALA A 552 -19.47 -45.33 -6.81
C ALA A 552 -18.73 -45.49 -8.15
N GLY A 553 -18.05 -44.44 -8.62
CA GLY A 553 -17.48 -44.41 -9.97
C GLY A 553 -16.25 -43.54 -10.26
N LEU A 554 -15.48 -43.08 -9.26
CA LEU A 554 -14.18 -42.40 -9.48
C LEU A 554 -13.13 -42.83 -8.44
N SER A 555 -11.86 -42.93 -8.84
CA SER A 555 -10.73 -43.34 -7.98
C SER A 555 -9.82 -42.16 -7.61
N LEU A 556 -9.15 -42.28 -6.45
CA LEU A 556 -8.53 -41.16 -5.72
C LEU A 556 -7.26 -40.54 -6.33
N GLU A 557 -6.68 -41.09 -7.40
CA GLU A 557 -5.39 -40.60 -7.96
C GLU A 557 -5.54 -39.59 -9.12
N GLN A 558 -6.76 -39.33 -9.60
CA GLN A 558 -6.98 -38.53 -10.82
C GLN A 558 -7.66 -37.17 -10.58
N LEU A 559 -7.87 -36.78 -9.32
CA LEU A 559 -8.43 -35.50 -8.93
C LEU A 559 -7.33 -34.61 -8.31
N ASN A 560 -6.62 -33.86 -9.16
CA ASN A 560 -5.89 -32.68 -8.70
C ASN A 560 -6.88 -31.77 -7.97
N ARG A 561 -6.53 -31.38 -6.74
CA ARG A 561 -7.50 -30.94 -5.73
C ARG A 561 -8.07 -29.56 -6.07
N VAL A 562 -9.29 -29.59 -6.59
CA VAL A 562 -10.21 -28.44 -6.58
C VAL A 562 -11.41 -28.85 -5.75
N SER A 563 -11.70 -28.11 -4.68
CA SER A 563 -12.88 -28.36 -3.83
C SER A 563 -14.12 -27.73 -4.46
N PHE A 564 -15.10 -28.56 -4.86
CA PHE A 564 -16.41 -28.16 -5.37
C PHE A 564 -17.49 -29.13 -4.85
N GLU A 565 -18.66 -28.65 -4.40
CA GLU A 565 -19.84 -29.50 -4.13
C GLU A 565 -21.19 -28.81 -4.49
N ASP A 566 -22.23 -29.64 -4.77
CA ASP A 566 -23.56 -29.33 -5.37
C ASP A 566 -24.68 -30.03 -4.50
N THR A 567 -25.99 -29.74 -4.55
CA THR A 567 -26.91 -30.12 -5.65
C THR A 567 -28.23 -29.33 -5.67
N ARG A 568 -28.74 -29.12 -6.90
CA ARG A 568 -30.10 -28.68 -7.30
C ARG A 568 -31.19 -28.60 -6.20
N ASN A 569 -31.66 -27.36 -6.02
CA ASN A 569 -33.07 -26.96 -6.06
C ASN A 569 -34.03 -27.47 -4.95
N VAL A 570 -33.97 -26.80 -3.79
CA VAL A 570 -35.17 -26.54 -2.96
C VAL A 570 -35.13 -25.09 -2.42
N GLY A 571 -35.83 -24.18 -3.11
CA GLY A 571 -36.49 -23.04 -2.45
C GLY A 571 -35.63 -21.88 -1.93
N GLY A 572 -34.94 -21.15 -2.81
CA GLY A 572 -34.77 -19.69 -2.68
C GLY A 572 -33.83 -19.15 -1.60
N SER A 573 -32.55 -19.02 -1.95
CA SER A 573 -31.62 -17.98 -1.49
C SER A 573 -30.55 -17.80 -2.56
N ALA A 574 -29.90 -16.64 -2.62
CA ALA A 574 -28.90 -16.37 -3.66
C ALA A 574 -27.75 -17.39 -3.60
N SER A 575 -27.17 -17.73 -4.75
CA SER A 575 -26.14 -18.78 -4.83
C SER A 575 -25.14 -18.48 -5.95
N SER A 576 -23.89 -18.25 -5.57
CA SER A 576 -22.76 -18.28 -6.51
C SER A 576 -22.23 -19.71 -6.60
N TYR A 577 -21.98 -20.19 -7.82
CA TYR A 577 -21.49 -21.54 -8.07
C TYR A 577 -20.16 -21.51 -8.82
N ALA A 578 -19.25 -22.40 -8.47
CA ALA A 578 -18.11 -22.72 -9.31
C ALA A 578 -18.11 -24.24 -9.56
N PHE A 579 -17.91 -24.65 -10.81
CA PHE A 579 -17.97 -26.06 -11.18
C PHE A 579 -16.96 -26.40 -12.29
N LEU A 580 -16.40 -27.60 -12.21
CA LEU A 580 -15.57 -28.16 -13.27
C LEU A 580 -16.46 -28.65 -14.42
N ASP A 581 -16.66 -27.85 -15.48
CA ASP A 581 -17.46 -28.27 -16.64
C ASP A 581 -16.66 -29.15 -17.59
N THR A 582 -16.53 -30.43 -17.21
CA THR A 582 -15.93 -31.49 -18.04
C THR A 582 -16.81 -31.91 -19.24
N THR A 583 -18.01 -31.33 -19.40
CA THR A 583 -18.99 -31.80 -20.40
C THR A 583 -18.88 -31.07 -21.74
N VAL A 584 -18.19 -29.93 -21.82
CA VAL A 584 -17.89 -29.23 -23.10
C VAL A 584 -16.74 -29.90 -23.86
N LYS A 585 -16.85 -31.20 -24.11
CA LYS A 585 -15.84 -32.01 -24.83
C LYS A 585 -15.69 -31.66 -26.32
N ASN A 586 -16.58 -30.85 -26.88
CA ASN A 586 -16.64 -30.56 -28.31
C ASN A 586 -15.73 -29.39 -28.75
N GLN A 587 -14.49 -29.33 -28.21
CA GLN A 587 -13.42 -28.50 -28.80
C GLN A 587 -11.99 -28.88 -28.42
N GLY A 588 -11.75 -29.61 -27.31
CA GLY A 588 -10.45 -30.25 -27.05
C GLY A 588 -9.90 -30.11 -25.62
N ASP A 589 -10.34 -29.07 -24.89
CA ASP A 589 -9.72 -28.67 -23.62
C ASP A 589 -10.58 -28.97 -22.38
N SER A 590 -10.00 -28.77 -21.18
CA SER A 590 -10.57 -29.18 -19.89
C SER A 590 -10.80 -27.97 -18.97
N SER A 591 -11.92 -27.26 -19.17
CA SER A 591 -12.16 -25.99 -18.47
C SER A 591 -12.83 -26.09 -17.09
N VAL A 592 -12.39 -25.25 -16.15
CA VAL A 592 -13.11 -24.87 -14.93
C VAL A 592 -14.09 -23.75 -15.28
N ARG A 593 -15.39 -23.88 -14.98
CA ARG A 593 -16.36 -22.79 -15.17
C ARG A 593 -16.81 -22.21 -13.83
N CYS A 594 -16.56 -20.92 -13.64
CA CYS A 594 -17.12 -20.16 -12.53
C CYS A 594 -18.44 -19.50 -13.01
N VAL A 595 -19.59 -19.88 -12.44
CA VAL A 595 -20.91 -19.32 -12.79
C VAL A 595 -21.52 -18.63 -11.57
N PHE A 596 -21.30 -17.33 -11.49
CA PHE A 596 -21.83 -16.50 -10.43
C PHE A 596 -23.25 -16.05 -10.81
N THR A 597 -24.26 -16.53 -10.08
CA THR A 597 -25.66 -16.15 -10.28
C THR A 597 -26.18 -15.32 -9.12
N GLU A 598 -26.34 -14.01 -9.34
CA GLU A 598 -26.95 -13.11 -8.38
C GLU A 598 -28.47 -13.21 -8.45
N TRP A 599 -29.07 -13.99 -7.54
CA TRP A 599 -30.52 -14.05 -7.32
C TRP A 599 -30.85 -13.65 -5.87
N ALA A 600 -30.38 -12.46 -5.48
CA ALA A 600 -30.55 -11.87 -4.16
C ALA A 600 -31.82 -11.01 -4.05
N TRP A 601 -33.00 -11.64 -4.16
CA TRP A 601 -34.25 -10.99 -3.75
C TRP A 601 -35.11 -11.93 -2.91
N SER A 602 -35.01 -11.84 -1.57
CA SER A 602 -35.98 -12.47 -0.67
C SER A 602 -36.21 -11.73 0.65
N LYS A 603 -37.41 -11.15 0.76
CA LYS A 603 -38.28 -11.03 1.95
C LYS A 603 -37.79 -10.42 3.29
N THR A 604 -36.51 -10.16 3.55
CA THR A 604 -36.05 -9.63 4.86
C THR A 604 -35.54 -8.18 4.84
N GLY A 605 -35.31 -7.60 3.65
CA GLY A 605 -34.77 -6.24 3.52
C GLY A 605 -33.27 -6.10 3.78
N SER A 606 -32.54 -7.21 3.89
CA SER A 606 -31.09 -7.25 4.08
C SER A 606 -30.35 -7.71 2.81
N THR A 607 -29.30 -6.97 2.43
CA THR A 607 -28.41 -7.28 1.31
C THR A 607 -27.35 -8.31 1.72
N GLY A 608 -27.28 -9.44 1.02
CA GLY A 608 -26.23 -10.46 1.20
C GLY A 608 -25.31 -10.55 -0.02
N ARG A 609 -23.99 -10.55 0.22
CA ARG A 609 -22.94 -10.63 -0.82
C ARG A 609 -22.66 -12.11 -1.18
N ASN A 610 -22.43 -12.41 -2.45
CA ASN A 610 -22.22 -13.78 -2.97
C ASN A 610 -20.82 -13.97 -3.57
N ASP A 611 -19.78 -13.69 -2.80
CA ASP A 611 -18.43 -14.01 -3.25
C ASP A 611 -18.25 -15.53 -3.31
N ALA A 612 -17.70 -16.02 -4.41
CA ALA A 612 -17.24 -17.39 -4.52
C ALA A 612 -15.80 -17.41 -5.04
N SER A 613 -15.02 -18.34 -4.47
CA SER A 613 -13.60 -18.50 -4.76
C SER A 613 -13.34 -19.90 -5.29
N VAL A 614 -12.57 -20.01 -6.37
CA VAL A 614 -11.97 -21.28 -6.79
C VAL A 614 -10.57 -21.34 -6.20
N LEU A 615 -10.35 -22.25 -5.25
CA LEU A 615 -9.03 -22.56 -4.71
C LEU A 615 -8.44 -23.76 -5.47
N LEU A 616 -7.22 -23.60 -5.95
CA LEU A 616 -6.45 -24.58 -6.69
C LEU A 616 -5.21 -24.93 -5.87
N ASP A 617 -5.19 -26.14 -5.30
CA ASP A 617 -4.03 -26.66 -4.61
C ASP A 617 -2.93 -26.99 -5.64
N CYS A 618 -1.77 -26.36 -5.48
CA CYS A 618 -0.59 -26.51 -6.32
C CYS A 618 0.52 -27.33 -5.63
N THR A 619 0.26 -27.88 -4.44
CA THR A 619 1.22 -28.72 -3.73
C THR A 619 1.58 -29.96 -4.57
N GLY A 620 2.89 -30.17 -4.80
CA GLY A 620 3.40 -31.19 -5.70
C GLY A 620 3.83 -30.70 -7.10
N ALA A 621 3.79 -29.38 -7.37
CA ALA A 621 4.41 -28.80 -8.56
C ALA A 621 5.88 -29.23 -8.75
N ALA A 622 6.23 -29.75 -9.93
CA ALA A 622 7.54 -30.36 -10.19
C ALA A 622 8.72 -29.37 -10.31
N ALA A 623 8.44 -28.08 -10.39
CA ALA A 623 9.42 -26.99 -10.43
C ALA A 623 8.77 -25.67 -10.01
N PRO A 624 9.53 -24.68 -9.48
CA PRO A 624 8.99 -23.36 -9.16
C PRO A 624 8.66 -22.51 -10.41
N TRP A 625 7.53 -21.79 -10.36
CA TRP A 625 6.92 -21.07 -11.48
C TRP A 625 7.40 -19.61 -11.52
N LYS A 626 7.67 -19.04 -12.70
CA LYS A 626 8.03 -17.62 -12.88
C LYS A 626 6.83 -16.68 -13.08
N GLY A 627 5.64 -17.23 -12.97
CA GLY A 627 4.37 -16.60 -13.30
C GLY A 627 3.36 -17.64 -13.74
N LEU A 628 2.22 -17.17 -14.20
CA LEU A 628 1.12 -18.01 -14.68
C LEU A 628 0.45 -17.38 -15.90
N ALA A 629 -0.14 -18.21 -16.76
CA ALA A 629 -1.05 -17.79 -17.82
C ALA A 629 -2.44 -18.34 -17.53
N LEU A 630 -3.45 -17.47 -17.55
CA LEU A 630 -4.87 -17.80 -17.35
C LEU A 630 -5.61 -17.66 -18.67
N THR A 631 -6.13 -18.76 -19.20
CA THR A 631 -7.04 -18.71 -20.35
C THR A 631 -8.46 -18.48 -19.83
N VAL A 632 -9.03 -17.30 -20.05
CA VAL A 632 -10.34 -16.89 -19.53
C VAL A 632 -11.33 -16.52 -20.63
N CYS A 633 -12.62 -16.81 -20.43
CA CYS A 633 -13.71 -16.33 -21.26
C CYS A 633 -14.81 -15.74 -20.37
N PRO A 634 -14.81 -14.41 -20.15
CA PRO A 634 -15.87 -13.71 -19.45
C PRO A 634 -17.13 -13.59 -20.32
N THR A 635 -18.32 -13.80 -19.75
CA THR A 635 -19.59 -13.70 -20.52
C THR A 635 -20.39 -12.43 -20.25
N ASN A 636 -20.11 -11.69 -19.16
CA ASN A 636 -20.72 -10.41 -18.77
C ASN A 636 -19.81 -9.72 -17.72
N PHE A 637 -18.63 -9.28 -18.12
CA PHE A 637 -17.58 -8.80 -17.21
C PHE A 637 -17.29 -7.32 -17.48
N CYS A 638 -17.17 -6.51 -16.42
CA CYS A 638 -16.79 -5.09 -16.41
C CYS A 638 -17.25 -4.25 -17.62
N ASP A 639 -18.56 -3.97 -17.74
CA ASP A 639 -19.02 -2.94 -18.69
C ASP A 639 -18.95 -1.54 -18.06
N THR A 640 -17.84 -0.85 -18.30
CA THR A 640 -17.63 0.56 -17.92
C THR A 640 -18.35 1.54 -18.85
N THR A 641 -18.99 1.08 -19.94
CA THR A 641 -19.59 1.95 -20.97
C THR A 641 -20.98 2.49 -20.62
N GLY A 642 -21.50 2.14 -19.45
CA GLY A 642 -22.76 2.69 -18.91
C GLY A 642 -24.01 2.31 -19.70
N LYS A 643 -23.95 1.27 -20.54
CA LYS A 643 -25.06 0.82 -21.37
C LYS A 643 -25.70 -0.46 -20.85
N PHE A 644 -26.91 -0.31 -20.34
CA PHE A 644 -27.80 -1.45 -20.11
C PHE A 644 -28.05 -2.20 -21.43
N ILE A 645 -27.64 -3.47 -21.50
CA ILE A 645 -27.98 -4.38 -22.60
C ILE A 645 -29.16 -5.25 -22.14
N PRO A 646 -30.40 -5.03 -22.66
CA PRO A 646 -31.53 -5.87 -22.30
C PRO A 646 -31.42 -7.24 -22.98
N SER A 647 -30.97 -8.25 -22.25
CA SER A 647 -30.90 -9.63 -22.75
C SER A 647 -32.22 -10.38 -22.58
N GLY A 648 -33.05 -10.42 -23.62
CA GLY A 648 -34.19 -11.33 -23.74
C GLY A 648 -35.39 -10.97 -22.84
N GLY A 649 -36.48 -10.52 -23.44
CA GLY A 649 -37.64 -10.04 -22.68
C GLY A 649 -38.33 -11.14 -21.86
N HIS A 650 -38.23 -11.06 -20.53
CA HIS A 650 -39.28 -11.44 -19.56
C HIS A 650 -38.90 -11.02 -18.13
N LEU A 651 -38.96 -9.71 -17.82
CA LEU A 651 -39.10 -9.22 -16.44
C LEU A 651 -40.14 -8.10 -16.40
N THR A 652 -41.06 -8.17 -15.44
CA THR A 652 -42.20 -7.25 -15.27
C THR A 652 -42.00 -6.28 -14.10
N ALA A 653 -40.76 -5.95 -13.77
CA ALA A 653 -40.45 -4.85 -12.85
C ALA A 653 -40.70 -3.52 -13.57
N SER A 654 -41.28 -2.55 -12.89
CA SER A 654 -41.52 -1.24 -13.49
C SER A 654 -40.18 -0.49 -13.64
N PRO A 655 -40.00 0.35 -14.68
CA PRO A 655 -38.77 1.14 -14.78
C PRO A 655 -38.54 2.08 -13.59
N GLU A 656 -39.60 2.46 -12.85
CA GLU A 656 -39.56 3.46 -11.78
C GLU A 656 -38.84 2.97 -10.52
N ASP A 657 -38.81 1.65 -10.29
CA ASP A 657 -38.17 1.04 -9.10
C ASP A 657 -36.62 1.11 -9.13
N CYS A 658 -36.03 1.45 -10.27
CA CYS A 658 -34.57 1.53 -10.47
C CYS A 658 -34.01 2.96 -10.40
N TYR A 659 -34.85 3.99 -10.23
CA TYR A 659 -34.44 5.40 -10.29
C TYR A 659 -34.69 6.13 -8.97
N THR A 660 -33.81 5.93 -7.99
CA THR A 660 -33.58 6.94 -6.94
C THR A 660 -32.18 7.54 -7.09
N ASN A 661 -32.13 8.82 -7.45
CA ASN A 661 -30.95 9.69 -7.63
C ASN A 661 -30.09 9.56 -8.90
N GLY A 662 -30.29 8.57 -9.77
CA GLY A 662 -29.82 8.62 -11.17
C GLY A 662 -28.30 8.51 -11.42
N GLU A 663 -27.49 8.21 -10.39
CA GLU A 663 -26.10 7.85 -10.56
C GLU A 663 -25.98 6.34 -10.84
N ILE A 664 -25.52 5.98 -12.04
CA ILE A 664 -25.07 4.61 -12.32
C ILE A 664 -23.69 4.45 -11.71
N VAL A 665 -23.63 3.84 -10.52
CA VAL A 665 -22.37 3.37 -9.94
C VAL A 665 -21.88 2.20 -10.81
N PRO A 666 -20.66 2.22 -11.38
CA PRO A 666 -20.10 1.06 -12.05
C PRO A 666 -20.04 -0.10 -11.06
N SER A 667 -20.51 -1.30 -11.46
CA SER A 667 -20.51 -2.42 -10.51
C SER A 667 -19.07 -2.73 -10.11
N SER A 668 -18.78 -2.75 -8.81
CA SER A 668 -17.43 -3.04 -8.28
C SER A 668 -17.09 -4.54 -8.34
N LYS A 669 -17.57 -5.23 -9.40
CA LYS A 669 -17.45 -6.66 -9.65
C LYS A 669 -16.19 -6.94 -10.46
N TYR A 670 -15.15 -7.48 -9.82
CA TYR A 670 -13.90 -7.86 -10.48
C TYR A 670 -13.40 -9.23 -10.02
N LEU A 671 -12.67 -9.92 -10.88
CA LEU A 671 -12.02 -11.18 -10.50
C LEU A 671 -10.66 -10.87 -9.85
N ARG A 672 -10.47 -11.27 -8.59
CA ARG A 672 -9.21 -11.18 -7.83
C ARG A 672 -8.44 -12.49 -7.98
N LEU A 673 -7.16 -12.38 -8.31
CA LEU A 673 -6.22 -13.50 -8.32
C LEU A 673 -5.29 -13.39 -7.11
N ARG A 674 -5.19 -14.49 -6.35
CA ARG A 674 -4.23 -14.66 -5.26
C ARG A 674 -3.35 -15.88 -5.46
N VAL A 675 -2.09 -15.78 -5.03
CA VAL A 675 -1.10 -16.87 -5.12
C VAL A 675 -0.25 -16.91 -3.85
N TRP A 676 -0.16 -18.10 -3.26
CA TRP A 676 0.61 -18.38 -2.04
C TRP A 676 1.82 -19.25 -2.31
N ASP A 677 2.89 -19.06 -1.54
CA ASP A 677 4.09 -19.90 -1.55
C ASP A 677 3.92 -21.18 -0.71
N GLN A 678 4.89 -22.09 -0.77
CA GLN A 678 4.96 -23.32 0.02
C GLN A 678 4.89 -23.15 1.55
N ASN A 679 5.09 -21.93 2.07
CA ASN A 679 5.01 -21.60 3.48
C ASN A 679 3.62 -21.04 3.87
N GLY A 680 2.68 -20.97 2.92
CA GLY A 680 1.35 -20.36 3.11
C GLY A 680 1.35 -18.83 3.03
N LYS A 681 2.39 -18.23 2.47
CA LYS A 681 2.60 -16.78 2.43
C LYS A 681 2.05 -16.19 1.13
N LEU A 682 1.16 -15.18 1.21
CA LEU A 682 0.59 -14.53 0.03
C LEU A 682 1.67 -13.68 -0.64
N PHE A 683 1.88 -13.86 -1.94
CA PHE A 683 2.94 -13.15 -2.68
C PHE A 683 2.44 -12.47 -3.95
N LEU A 684 1.32 -12.92 -4.50
CA LEU A 684 0.61 -12.21 -5.56
C LEU A 684 -0.83 -11.97 -5.11
N ASP A 685 -1.28 -10.73 -5.17
CA ASP A 685 -2.69 -10.35 -5.02
C ASP A 685 -2.99 -9.22 -5.99
N ARG A 686 -4.00 -9.39 -6.85
CA ARG A 686 -4.36 -8.39 -7.87
C ARG A 686 -5.75 -8.60 -8.47
N PRO A 687 -6.40 -7.52 -8.94
CA PRO A 687 -7.49 -7.62 -9.90
C PRO A 687 -6.96 -8.16 -11.25
N LEU A 688 -7.79 -8.98 -11.87
CA LEU A 688 -7.66 -9.42 -13.26
C LEU A 688 -8.47 -8.48 -14.14
N ASP A 689 -7.82 -7.93 -15.16
CA ASP A 689 -8.40 -6.95 -16.08
C ASP A 689 -9.11 -5.76 -15.37
N PRO A 690 -8.39 -4.98 -14.54
CA PRO A 690 -8.95 -3.82 -13.83
C PRO A 690 -9.50 -2.73 -14.76
N GLN A 691 -9.16 -2.77 -16.06
CA GLN A 691 -9.60 -1.80 -17.06
C GLN A 691 -10.76 -2.31 -17.95
N GLY A 692 -11.32 -3.51 -17.69
CA GLY A 692 -12.45 -4.05 -18.45
C GLY A 692 -12.18 -4.28 -19.94
N THR A 693 -10.94 -4.63 -20.29
CA THR A 693 -10.47 -4.82 -21.67
C THR A 693 -10.70 -6.22 -22.23
N LEU A 694 -11.04 -7.20 -21.39
CA LEU A 694 -11.28 -8.58 -21.82
C LEU A 694 -12.56 -8.67 -22.69
N PRO A 695 -12.46 -9.22 -23.91
CA PRO A 695 -13.61 -9.29 -24.80
C PRO A 695 -14.66 -10.29 -24.31
N THR A 696 -15.86 -9.78 -24.02
CA THR A 696 -17.03 -10.57 -23.63
C THR A 696 -17.36 -11.66 -24.65
N GLY A 697 -17.59 -12.88 -24.16
CA GLY A 697 -17.91 -14.07 -24.95
C GLY A 697 -16.73 -14.66 -25.72
N LYS A 698 -15.49 -14.21 -25.48
CA LYS A 698 -14.29 -14.70 -26.20
C LYS A 698 -13.19 -15.16 -25.24
N TRP A 699 -12.59 -16.29 -25.57
CA TRP A 699 -11.37 -16.76 -24.91
C TRP A 699 -10.22 -15.78 -25.12
N SER A 700 -9.53 -15.47 -24.03
CA SER A 700 -8.36 -14.57 -23.96
C SER A 700 -7.37 -15.11 -22.93
N THR A 701 -6.08 -15.09 -23.24
CA THR A 701 -5.05 -15.51 -22.28
C THR A 701 -4.43 -14.30 -21.58
N ILE A 702 -4.54 -14.25 -20.26
CA ILE A 702 -3.89 -13.26 -19.41
C ILE A 702 -2.58 -13.86 -18.89
N THR A 703 -1.45 -13.27 -19.26
CA THR A 703 -0.12 -13.69 -18.75
C THR A 703 0.29 -12.80 -17.59
N ILE A 704 0.65 -13.41 -16.47
CA ILE A 704 0.90 -12.74 -15.20
C ILE A 704 2.27 -13.21 -14.67
N PRO A 705 3.36 -12.47 -14.94
CA PRO A 705 4.67 -12.77 -14.38
C PRO A 705 4.67 -12.50 -12.87
N PHE A 706 5.48 -13.24 -12.11
CA PHE A 706 5.65 -12.99 -10.67
C PHE A 706 6.68 -11.89 -10.36
N GLY A 707 7.15 -11.14 -11.37
CA GLY A 707 8.08 -10.04 -11.17
C GLY A 707 9.41 -10.49 -10.55
N MET A 708 9.93 -9.72 -9.59
CA MET A 708 11.24 -9.99 -8.99
C MET A 708 11.30 -11.27 -8.13
N TYR A 709 10.16 -11.83 -7.72
CA TYR A 709 10.12 -13.14 -7.07
C TYR A 709 10.72 -14.25 -7.94
N GLY A 710 10.76 -14.07 -9.27
CA GLY A 710 11.26 -15.08 -10.19
C GLY A 710 10.52 -16.40 -10.02
N SER A 711 11.26 -17.50 -9.90
CA SER A 711 10.69 -18.84 -9.73
C SER A 711 10.20 -19.05 -8.29
N GLN A 712 8.88 -19.22 -8.08
CA GLN A 712 8.24 -19.48 -6.79
C GLN A 712 7.66 -20.90 -6.66
N ASN A 713 7.82 -21.51 -5.48
CA ASN A 713 7.15 -22.77 -5.13
C ASN A 713 5.70 -22.46 -4.74
N VAL A 714 4.82 -22.36 -5.73
CA VAL A 714 3.38 -22.09 -5.53
C VAL A 714 2.72 -23.25 -4.79
N SER A 715 2.02 -22.97 -3.69
CA SER A 715 1.23 -23.96 -2.95
C SER A 715 -0.26 -23.87 -3.26
N ALA A 716 -0.77 -22.68 -3.54
CA ALA A 716 -2.17 -22.45 -3.81
C ALA A 716 -2.38 -21.23 -4.73
N ILE A 717 -3.45 -21.29 -5.52
CA ILE A 717 -3.99 -20.17 -6.29
C ILE A 717 -5.46 -20.01 -5.94
N ALA A 718 -5.93 -18.79 -5.70
CA ALA A 718 -7.35 -18.50 -5.59
C ALA A 718 -7.80 -17.52 -6.67
N LEU A 719 -8.94 -17.82 -7.29
CA LEU A 719 -9.67 -16.93 -8.17
C LEU A 719 -10.99 -16.58 -7.48
N THR A 720 -11.08 -15.37 -6.94
CA THR A 720 -12.22 -14.88 -6.15
C THR A 720 -12.98 -13.85 -6.96
N LEU A 721 -14.28 -14.05 -7.22
CA LEU A 721 -15.10 -12.93 -7.66
C LEU A 721 -15.37 -12.03 -6.45
N VAL A 722 -14.87 -10.80 -6.50
CA VAL A 722 -15.21 -9.73 -5.56
C VAL A 722 -16.45 -9.04 -6.09
N THR A 723 -17.48 -8.85 -5.25
CA THR A 723 -18.72 -8.17 -5.64
C THR A 723 -19.02 -6.95 -4.77
N GLY A 724 -19.48 -5.85 -5.35
CA GLY A 724 -19.93 -4.69 -4.56
C GLY A 724 -21.14 -5.02 -3.68
N GLN A 725 -21.31 -4.29 -2.57
CA GLN A 725 -22.62 -4.19 -1.89
C GLN A 725 -23.55 -3.19 -2.62
N ASP A 726 -23.45 -3.15 -3.95
CA ASP A 726 -24.10 -2.15 -4.79
C ASP A 726 -25.61 -2.37 -4.71
N LYS A 727 -26.33 -1.41 -4.12
CA LYS A 727 -27.79 -1.48 -3.99
C LYS A 727 -28.39 -1.47 -5.39
N ILE A 728 -29.00 -2.60 -5.78
CA ILE A 728 -29.73 -2.82 -7.04
C ILE A 728 -28.82 -3.10 -8.26
N ALA A 729 -28.17 -4.27 -8.28
CA ALA A 729 -27.76 -4.91 -9.53
C ALA A 729 -28.88 -5.87 -10.01
N CYS A 730 -29.54 -5.54 -11.13
CA CYS A 730 -30.62 -6.37 -11.67
C CYS A 730 -30.11 -7.46 -12.63
N ASP A 731 -30.21 -8.72 -12.16
CA ASP A 731 -30.08 -9.99 -12.90
C ASP A 731 -28.97 -10.06 -13.97
N GLN A 732 -27.71 -9.91 -13.52
CA GLN A 732 -26.54 -10.20 -14.35
C GLN A 732 -25.82 -11.46 -13.87
N ARG A 733 -26.04 -12.57 -14.59
CA ARG A 733 -25.18 -13.76 -14.48
C ARG A 733 -23.81 -13.43 -15.03
N LEU A 734 -22.81 -13.39 -14.15
CA LEU A 734 -21.40 -13.33 -14.54
C LEU A 734 -20.88 -14.76 -14.61
N THR A 735 -20.57 -15.24 -15.81
CA THR A 735 -19.78 -16.46 -15.98
C THR A 735 -18.36 -16.10 -16.41
N ILE A 736 -17.38 -16.66 -15.72
CA ILE A 736 -15.98 -16.63 -16.13
C ILE A 736 -15.56 -18.09 -16.29
N ASN A 737 -15.39 -18.50 -17.54
CA ASN A 737 -14.76 -19.78 -17.84
C ASN A 737 -13.25 -19.59 -17.70
N VAL A 738 -12.57 -20.53 -17.05
CA VAL A 738 -11.11 -20.61 -16.92
C VAL A 738 -10.69 -21.95 -17.51
N ASP A 739 -10.16 -21.93 -18.72
CA ASP A 739 -9.80 -23.16 -19.42
C ASP A 739 -8.53 -23.80 -18.85
N SER A 740 -7.49 -22.98 -18.70
CA SER A 740 -6.16 -23.46 -18.35
C SER A 740 -5.43 -22.46 -17.47
N ILE A 741 -4.75 -22.96 -16.44
CA ILE A 741 -3.71 -22.25 -15.70
C ILE A 741 -2.37 -22.91 -16.04
N VAL A 742 -1.53 -22.22 -16.81
CA VAL A 742 -0.24 -22.74 -17.25
C VAL A 742 0.88 -22.07 -16.46
N PRO A 743 1.71 -22.84 -15.72
CA PRO A 743 2.93 -22.33 -15.11
C PRO A 743 3.89 -21.74 -16.15
N LEU A 744 4.27 -20.48 -15.98
CA LEU A 744 5.38 -19.91 -16.76
C LEU A 744 6.68 -20.50 -16.24
N THR A 745 7.16 -21.56 -16.87
CA THR A 745 8.48 -22.14 -16.58
C THR A 745 9.56 -21.47 -17.45
N ASN A 746 10.73 -22.08 -17.66
CA ASN A 746 11.89 -21.46 -18.34
C ASN A 746 11.73 -21.25 -19.87
N GLN A 747 10.51 -21.07 -20.38
CA GLN A 747 10.24 -20.78 -21.80
C GLN A 747 9.84 -19.31 -21.98
N ASN A 748 10.59 -18.58 -22.82
CA ASN A 748 10.17 -17.27 -23.29
C ASN A 748 9.15 -17.46 -24.42
N ILE A 749 7.91 -17.04 -24.19
CA ILE A 749 6.83 -17.08 -25.17
C ILE A 749 6.76 -15.73 -25.88
N MET A 750 6.77 -15.74 -27.22
CA MET A 750 6.55 -14.56 -28.03
C MET A 750 5.40 -14.80 -29.00
N ILE A 751 4.42 -13.89 -29.02
CA ILE A 751 3.28 -13.96 -29.94
C ILE A 751 3.36 -12.76 -30.89
N LEU A 752 3.51 -13.04 -32.17
CA LEU A 752 3.57 -12.07 -33.25
C LEU A 752 2.35 -12.27 -34.16
N GLN A 753 1.76 -11.22 -34.72
CA GLN A 753 0.65 -11.38 -35.67
C GLN A 753 1.02 -10.81 -37.05
N VAL A 754 0.71 -11.53 -38.12
CA VAL A 754 0.94 -11.07 -39.49
C VAL A 754 0.19 -9.75 -39.75
N GLY A 755 0.88 -8.77 -40.32
CA GLY A 755 0.33 -7.44 -40.58
C GLY A 755 0.18 -6.52 -39.35
N LYS A 756 0.59 -6.93 -38.15
CA LYS A 756 0.65 -6.06 -36.95
C LYS A 756 2.08 -5.80 -36.50
N ALA A 757 2.39 -4.55 -36.16
CA ALA A 757 3.69 -4.18 -35.59
C ALA A 757 3.78 -4.48 -34.08
N MET A 758 2.66 -4.62 -33.38
CA MET A 758 2.64 -4.99 -31.97
C MET A 758 2.82 -6.51 -31.81
N PHE A 759 3.62 -6.92 -30.83
CA PHE A 759 3.83 -8.31 -30.43
C PHE A 759 3.98 -8.40 -28.92
N THR A 760 3.87 -9.59 -28.33
CA THR A 760 4.11 -9.79 -26.90
C THR A 760 5.36 -10.60 -26.64
N VAL A 761 6.02 -10.33 -25.51
CA VAL A 761 7.11 -11.12 -24.93
C VAL A 761 6.72 -11.45 -23.50
N ASN A 762 6.42 -12.71 -23.21
CA ASN A 762 5.89 -13.16 -21.91
C ASN A 762 4.68 -12.33 -21.45
N GLY A 763 3.79 -11.97 -22.39
CA GLY A 763 2.63 -11.09 -22.15
C GLY A 763 2.91 -9.60 -22.21
N ALA A 764 4.15 -9.14 -21.96
CA ALA A 764 4.50 -7.73 -22.04
C ALA A 764 4.50 -7.25 -23.50
N SER A 765 3.78 -6.15 -23.77
CA SER A 765 3.66 -5.61 -25.13
C SER A 765 4.95 -4.95 -25.61
N LYS A 766 5.29 -5.18 -26.88
CA LYS A 766 6.48 -4.68 -27.59
C LYS A 766 6.12 -4.31 -29.03
N THR A 767 6.97 -3.51 -29.66
CA THR A 767 6.75 -2.99 -31.02
C THR A 767 7.88 -3.39 -31.96
N LEU A 768 7.52 -3.77 -33.18
CA LEU A 768 8.41 -4.05 -34.30
C LEU A 768 8.51 -2.81 -35.21
N ASP A 769 9.71 -2.55 -35.74
CA ASP A 769 9.96 -1.52 -36.74
C ASP A 769 9.14 -1.65 -38.04
N SER A 770 8.62 -2.86 -38.32
CA SER A 770 7.74 -3.19 -39.44
C SER A 770 6.92 -4.42 -39.06
N PRO A 771 5.64 -4.52 -39.49
CA PRO A 771 4.85 -5.73 -39.31
C PRO A 771 5.50 -6.99 -39.92
N PRO A 772 5.26 -8.20 -39.35
CA PRO A 772 5.53 -9.46 -40.01
C PRO A 772 4.75 -9.58 -41.32
N VAL A 773 5.38 -10.18 -42.33
CA VAL A 773 4.77 -10.41 -43.66
C VAL A 773 4.94 -11.86 -44.08
N ILE A 774 3.99 -12.40 -44.84
CA ILE A 774 4.15 -13.70 -45.48
C ILE A 774 4.67 -13.47 -46.91
N LYS A 775 5.78 -14.12 -47.26
CA LYS A 775 6.30 -14.19 -48.63
C LYS A 775 6.76 -15.62 -48.93
N ASN A 776 6.43 -16.13 -50.12
CA ASN A 776 6.75 -17.50 -50.55
C ASN A 776 6.34 -18.57 -49.51
N GLY A 777 5.18 -18.38 -48.88
CA GLY A 777 4.68 -19.28 -47.83
C GLY A 777 5.50 -19.31 -46.54
N ARG A 778 6.30 -18.27 -46.24
CA ARG A 778 7.08 -18.13 -45.00
C ARG A 778 6.91 -16.74 -44.38
N THR A 779 6.91 -16.69 -43.06
CA THR A 779 6.84 -15.42 -42.30
C THR A 779 8.22 -14.78 -42.20
N LEU A 780 8.32 -13.55 -42.70
CA LEU A 780 9.51 -12.70 -42.63
C LEU A 780 9.25 -11.55 -41.63
N VAL A 781 10.27 -11.22 -40.82
CA VAL A 781 10.18 -10.25 -39.71
C VAL A 781 11.42 -9.36 -39.62
N PRO A 782 11.32 -8.13 -39.05
CA PRO A 782 12.50 -7.35 -38.67
C PRO A 782 13.09 -7.97 -37.39
N ILE A 783 13.97 -8.95 -37.57
CA ILE A 783 14.36 -9.90 -36.51
C ILE A 783 14.94 -9.25 -35.24
N ARG A 784 15.45 -8.01 -35.32
CA ARG A 784 16.20 -7.33 -34.25
C ARG A 784 15.48 -7.34 -32.91
N ALA A 785 14.25 -6.84 -32.85
CA ALA A 785 13.48 -6.74 -31.60
C ALA A 785 13.20 -8.11 -30.95
N ILE A 786 13.07 -9.17 -31.76
CA ILE A 786 12.87 -10.55 -31.31
C ILE A 786 14.16 -11.09 -30.68
N ILE A 787 15.31 -10.80 -31.30
CA ILE A 787 16.63 -11.23 -30.83
C ILE A 787 17.06 -10.45 -29.57
N GLU A 788 16.83 -9.13 -29.53
CA GLU A 788 17.10 -8.29 -28.37
C GLU A 788 16.23 -8.69 -27.17
N ALA A 789 14.97 -9.08 -27.41
CA ALA A 789 14.09 -9.67 -26.38
C ALA A 789 14.56 -11.06 -25.89
N LEU A 790 15.47 -11.73 -26.60
CA LEU A 790 16.18 -12.93 -26.15
C LEU A 790 17.59 -12.62 -25.58
N VAL A 791 17.95 -11.36 -25.39
CA VAL A 791 19.30 -10.91 -24.96
C VAL A 791 20.40 -11.28 -25.97
N GLY A 792 20.04 -11.39 -27.25
CA GLY A 792 20.97 -11.51 -28.38
C GLY A 792 21.26 -10.15 -29.05
N THR A 793 22.09 -10.17 -30.09
CA THR A 793 22.44 -8.98 -30.89
C THR A 793 22.28 -9.21 -32.39
N VAL A 794 22.05 -8.13 -33.15
CA VAL A 794 21.93 -8.17 -34.63
C VAL A 794 22.77 -7.07 -35.28
N ALA A 795 23.90 -7.47 -35.85
CA ALA A 795 24.78 -6.60 -36.62
C ALA A 795 24.37 -6.56 -38.11
N TRP A 796 24.55 -5.40 -38.74
CA TRP A 796 24.31 -5.19 -40.17
C TRP A 796 25.57 -4.70 -40.88
N ASP A 797 25.96 -5.40 -41.92
CA ASP A 797 27.06 -5.03 -42.82
C ASP A 797 26.45 -4.60 -44.16
N ALA A 798 26.46 -3.29 -44.42
CA ALA A 798 25.90 -2.69 -45.62
C ALA A 798 26.68 -3.04 -46.90
N THR A 799 28.01 -3.23 -46.79
CA THR A 799 28.89 -3.53 -47.92
C THR A 799 28.59 -4.91 -48.49
N THR A 800 28.41 -5.93 -47.63
CA THR A 800 28.05 -7.29 -48.06
C THR A 800 26.55 -7.57 -48.03
N LYS A 801 25.71 -6.60 -47.63
CA LYS A 801 24.27 -6.74 -47.38
C LYS A 801 23.93 -7.94 -46.49
N LYS A 802 24.65 -8.03 -45.36
CA LYS A 802 24.65 -9.19 -44.46
C LYS A 802 24.10 -8.81 -43.09
N ALA A 803 23.12 -9.57 -42.61
CA ALA A 803 22.68 -9.54 -41.23
C ALA A 803 23.35 -10.68 -40.46
N THR A 804 24.03 -10.36 -39.36
CA THR A 804 24.60 -11.34 -38.43
C THR A 804 23.83 -11.30 -37.12
N VAL A 805 23.18 -12.41 -36.79
CA VAL A 805 22.44 -12.63 -35.54
C VAL A 805 23.31 -13.45 -34.59
N THR A 806 23.47 -12.99 -33.34
CA THR A 806 24.25 -13.69 -32.31
C THR A 806 23.43 -13.86 -31.04
N LEU A 807 23.37 -15.08 -30.51
CA LEU A 807 22.75 -15.40 -29.21
C LEU A 807 23.60 -16.45 -28.49
N GLY A 808 24.18 -16.07 -27.36
CA GLY A 808 25.15 -16.90 -26.63
C GLY A 808 26.32 -17.31 -27.53
N LYS A 809 26.51 -18.63 -27.71
CA LYS A 809 27.55 -19.19 -28.60
C LYS A 809 27.10 -19.40 -30.06
N LYS A 810 25.84 -19.12 -30.39
CA LYS A 810 25.30 -19.32 -31.74
C LYS A 810 25.40 -18.04 -32.55
N THR A 811 25.89 -18.15 -33.78
CA THR A 811 25.97 -17.05 -34.77
C THR A 811 25.33 -17.51 -36.08
N ILE A 812 24.42 -16.71 -36.63
CA ILE A 812 23.76 -16.95 -37.91
C ILE A 812 23.96 -15.72 -38.80
N ALA A 813 24.61 -15.90 -39.95
CA ALA A 813 24.78 -14.85 -40.95
C ALA A 813 23.88 -15.13 -42.18
N LEU A 814 23.12 -14.14 -42.62
CA LEU A 814 22.24 -14.22 -43.78
C LEU A 814 22.47 -13.00 -44.69
N TRP A 815 22.35 -13.18 -46.00
CA TRP A 815 22.61 -12.15 -47.01
C TRP A 815 21.33 -11.81 -47.79
N ILE A 816 21.08 -10.52 -48.03
CA ILE A 816 19.91 -10.08 -48.81
C ILE A 816 19.90 -10.73 -50.20
N GLY A 817 18.78 -11.36 -50.55
CA GLY A 817 18.59 -12.03 -51.84
C GLY A 817 19.38 -13.34 -52.01
N LYS A 818 19.88 -13.95 -50.93
CA LYS A 818 20.53 -15.26 -50.96
C LYS A 818 19.71 -16.30 -50.19
N SER A 819 19.60 -17.50 -50.75
CA SER A 819 18.90 -18.65 -50.16
C SER A 819 19.79 -19.53 -49.26
N LEU A 820 21.07 -19.17 -49.13
CA LEU A 820 22.02 -19.79 -48.22
C LEU A 820 22.36 -18.82 -47.09
N ALA A 821 22.43 -19.35 -45.88
CA ALA A 821 22.93 -18.69 -44.68
C ALA A 821 24.14 -19.45 -44.13
N SER A 822 24.85 -18.86 -43.18
CA SER A 822 25.93 -19.51 -42.43
C SER A 822 25.54 -19.63 -40.97
N VAL A 823 25.45 -20.86 -40.46
CA VAL A 823 25.17 -21.16 -39.05
C VAL A 823 26.47 -21.65 -38.41
N ASN A 824 27.02 -20.89 -37.46
CA ASN A 824 28.32 -21.15 -36.83
C ASN A 824 29.47 -21.40 -37.83
N GLY A 825 29.45 -20.71 -38.98
CA GLY A 825 30.43 -20.86 -40.05
C GLY A 825 30.07 -21.92 -41.11
N VAL A 826 29.10 -22.79 -40.86
CA VAL A 826 28.65 -23.84 -41.80
C VAL A 826 27.58 -23.28 -42.74
N SER A 827 27.76 -23.45 -44.05
CA SER A 827 26.76 -23.05 -45.06
C SER A 827 25.53 -23.96 -45.02
N MET A 828 24.34 -23.38 -45.00
CA MET A 828 23.06 -24.09 -44.86
C MET A 828 21.97 -23.40 -45.71
N PRO A 829 21.07 -24.16 -46.38
CA PRO A 829 19.89 -23.56 -47.01
C PRO A 829 18.95 -22.95 -45.97
N ILE A 830 18.43 -21.76 -46.27
CA ILE A 830 17.47 -21.03 -45.41
C ILE A 830 16.11 -21.74 -45.37
N ASP A 831 15.74 -22.35 -46.49
CA ASP A 831 14.64 -23.29 -46.57
C ASP A 831 15.08 -24.47 -47.45
N ALA A 832 14.88 -25.70 -46.96
CA ALA A 832 15.30 -26.91 -47.66
C ALA A 832 14.38 -27.30 -48.84
N THR A 833 13.20 -26.68 -48.93
CA THR A 833 12.15 -26.97 -49.93
C THR A 833 11.96 -25.86 -50.95
N ASP A 834 12.29 -24.61 -50.62
CA ASP A 834 12.09 -23.46 -51.51
C ASP A 834 13.27 -22.46 -51.47
N ALA A 835 14.12 -22.52 -52.50
CA ALA A 835 15.24 -21.59 -52.68
C ALA A 835 14.84 -20.15 -53.02
N SER A 836 13.54 -19.83 -53.16
CA SER A 836 13.05 -18.46 -53.26
C SER A 836 12.84 -17.78 -51.89
N VAL A 837 12.91 -18.53 -50.79
CA VAL A 837 12.87 -17.98 -49.43
C VAL A 837 14.23 -17.35 -49.12
N VAL A 838 14.29 -16.03 -49.16
CA VAL A 838 15.51 -15.23 -48.97
C VAL A 838 15.30 -14.08 -47.98
N PRO A 839 16.35 -13.55 -47.34
CA PRO A 839 16.31 -12.28 -46.63
C PRO A 839 16.06 -11.12 -47.59
N GLU A 840 15.23 -10.15 -47.20
CA GLU A 840 14.82 -9.04 -48.07
C GLU A 840 14.86 -7.69 -47.37
N ILE A 841 14.82 -6.61 -48.15
CA ILE A 841 14.59 -5.26 -47.63
C ILE A 841 13.19 -4.83 -48.06
N ILE A 842 12.30 -4.65 -47.08
CA ILE A 842 10.91 -4.24 -47.26
C ILE A 842 10.71 -2.99 -46.38
N ASN A 843 10.12 -1.92 -46.93
CA ASN A 843 9.89 -0.65 -46.21
C ASN A 843 11.13 -0.12 -45.46
N SER A 844 12.30 -0.19 -46.09
CA SER A 844 13.59 0.21 -45.51
C SER A 844 13.94 -0.54 -44.20
N ARG A 845 13.51 -1.80 -44.07
CA ARG A 845 13.90 -2.73 -43.00
C ARG A 845 14.35 -4.07 -43.55
N THR A 846 15.39 -4.62 -42.92
CA THR A 846 15.91 -5.97 -43.22
C THR A 846 15.00 -7.01 -42.58
N MET A 847 14.30 -7.75 -43.43
CA MET A 847 13.33 -8.77 -43.07
C MET A 847 13.97 -10.15 -43.25
N LEU A 848 14.01 -10.95 -42.18
CA LEU A 848 14.58 -12.30 -42.19
C LEU A 848 13.48 -13.36 -42.02
N PRO A 849 13.60 -14.56 -42.60
CA PRO A 849 12.69 -15.68 -42.35
C PRO A 849 12.73 -16.10 -40.88
N LEU A 850 11.61 -15.89 -40.17
CA LEU A 850 11.50 -16.05 -38.71
C LEU A 850 11.92 -17.45 -38.25
N ARG A 851 11.29 -18.46 -38.85
CA ARG A 851 11.44 -19.88 -38.48
C ARG A 851 12.90 -20.33 -38.57
N PHE A 852 13.55 -20.09 -39.72
CA PHE A 852 14.95 -20.48 -39.92
C PHE A 852 15.89 -19.88 -38.86
N VAL A 853 15.75 -18.59 -38.54
CA VAL A 853 16.63 -17.95 -37.56
C VAL A 853 16.34 -18.49 -36.16
N THR A 854 15.08 -18.52 -35.74
CA THR A 854 14.70 -18.86 -34.36
C THR A 854 14.88 -20.34 -34.02
N GLU A 855 14.58 -21.26 -34.94
CA GLU A 855 14.84 -22.70 -34.75
C GLU A 855 16.34 -23.01 -34.68
N ASN A 856 17.17 -22.39 -35.53
CA ASN A 856 18.62 -22.52 -35.41
C ASN A 856 19.15 -21.96 -34.08
N LEU A 857 18.52 -20.92 -33.52
CA LEU A 857 18.82 -20.43 -32.18
C LEU A 857 18.34 -21.37 -31.06
N GLY A 858 17.36 -22.24 -31.33
CA GLY A 858 16.87 -23.28 -30.41
C GLY A 858 15.48 -23.00 -29.84
N ALA A 859 14.71 -22.09 -30.45
CA ALA A 859 13.30 -21.89 -30.14
C ALA A 859 12.40 -22.84 -30.95
N THR A 860 11.20 -23.10 -30.44
CA THR A 860 10.14 -23.81 -31.17
C THR A 860 9.20 -22.79 -31.81
N VAL A 861 8.79 -23.00 -33.07
CA VAL A 861 7.88 -22.10 -33.79
C VAL A 861 6.59 -22.83 -34.16
N VAL A 862 5.49 -22.45 -33.51
CA VAL A 862 4.12 -22.89 -33.82
C VAL A 862 3.48 -21.86 -34.77
N TRP A 863 2.42 -22.24 -35.48
CA TRP A 863 1.61 -21.34 -36.32
C TRP A 863 0.13 -21.61 -36.06
N ASP A 864 -0.61 -20.57 -35.67
CA ASP A 864 -2.07 -20.60 -35.57
C ASP A 864 -2.69 -19.96 -36.83
N GLN A 865 -3.47 -20.77 -37.54
CA GLN A 865 -4.10 -20.39 -38.80
C GLN A 865 -5.30 -19.44 -38.64
N ASN A 866 -5.96 -19.44 -37.48
CA ASN A 866 -7.15 -18.63 -37.20
C ASN A 866 -6.77 -17.20 -36.83
N THR A 867 -5.72 -17.04 -36.01
CA THR A 867 -5.21 -15.74 -35.54
C THR A 867 -4.12 -15.16 -36.44
N GLN A 868 -3.49 -15.99 -37.29
CA GLN A 868 -2.29 -15.65 -38.08
C GLN A 868 -1.10 -15.26 -37.20
N THR A 869 -0.83 -16.07 -36.17
CA THR A 869 0.28 -15.89 -35.21
C THR A 869 1.27 -17.05 -35.25
#